data_AF-A0AAQ3MP20-F1
#
_entry.id   AF-A0AAQ3MP20-F1
#
_cell.length_a   1.000
_cell.length_b   1.000
_cell.length_c   1.000
_cell.angle_alpha   90.00
_cell.angle_beta   90.00
_cell.angle_gamma   90.00
#
_symmetry.space_group_name_H-M   'P 1'
#
loop_
_entity.id
_entity.type
_entity.pdbx_description
1 polymer ?
#
loop_
_entity_poly.entity_id
_entity_poly.type
_entity_poly.pdbx_seq_one_letter_code
_entity_poly.pdbx_strand_id
1 'polypeptide(L)'
;MEKNNVDYSPLLSPRGDESASKTLSSSLVSATKWTLKFFICVIFVLWTAFIFFQPAKPVKNLFSAWKELNRNSPFGITGSFFVVFTAPLLIIAFLAIAHLNLTGEDLLQGKKSSKYPRFRLWTFPVLIRGPFGVVSATELIGIVLFLLYVLWATYAYSVNALGIISESDRSSFREKSIFMMKIMGLRTGAIGLMCMAFLFIPVSRGSVLLRYIDIPFEHATKYHVWLGHLTMVIFTIHGLLYVIAWAMEGRLVRELVQWKDIGVANLPGVISLLAGLLMWVTSLPGVRTWNFELFFYTHQLYVVFVVFLALHVGDFIFTMTAGGIFFFLLDRFLRFCQSRRTVNVISSRCLPCGTVELVLSKPQNLRYNALSFIFVQVRELSWLQWHPFSVSSSPLDGKHHIAVLIKVLGKWTEKLRQRITDADAQKDSSVITTSVEGPYGHEVPYHLMYENLILVAGGIGLSPFLAILSDILHRVREGKPCQPRNILLVWAVKNSDELPLLSTVDMETICPSFSDKVNIDIRIYVTRESDPPLEEGYTHKPIKSSFCPMASDYGMSVLVGTGDNFWSGLYVISSTVGFVILLALLYVYYITPFHIEIWWYKGLLYVICMVASVVIFGGLVVVLWHNWEKQSYLKEKSNNENVDHKIHQNGSLAAKDQSQVSIEKSTVVTY
;
A
#
# COMPACT_ATOMS: atom_id res chain seq x y z
N MET A 1 16.48 54.80 37.25
CA MET A 1 17.01 54.35 35.94
C MET A 1 16.04 53.32 35.38
N GLU A 2 14.98 53.80 34.74
CA GLU A 2 13.99 53.00 34.02
C GLU A 2 14.55 52.54 32.68
N LYS A 3 14.30 51.28 32.31
CA LYS A 3 14.52 50.75 30.96
C LYS A 3 13.15 50.49 30.33
N ASN A 4 12.81 51.30 29.34
CA ASN A 4 11.63 51.18 28.49
C ASN A 4 11.66 49.87 27.70
N ASN A 5 10.62 49.06 27.85
CA ASN A 5 10.30 47.95 26.96
C ASN A 5 9.07 48.37 26.14
N VAL A 6 9.28 48.63 24.85
CA VAL A 6 8.20 48.99 23.92
C VAL A 6 7.61 47.71 23.36
N ASP A 7 6.38 47.42 23.76
CA ASP A 7 5.58 46.29 23.29
C ASP A 7 4.90 46.69 21.96
N TYR A 8 5.28 46.05 20.85
CA TYR A 8 4.59 46.22 19.58
C TYR A 8 3.41 45.23 19.51
N SER A 9 2.20 45.77 19.65
CA SER A 9 0.95 45.07 19.37
C SER A 9 0.72 44.98 17.85
N PRO A 10 0.39 43.79 17.29
CA PRO A 10 -0.05 43.71 15.90
C PRO A 10 -1.50 44.21 15.79
N LEU A 11 -1.66 45.34 15.10
CA LEU A 11 -2.93 45.90 14.66
C LEU A 11 -3.58 44.98 13.60
N LEU A 12 -4.91 44.84 13.72
CA LEU A 12 -5.87 44.16 12.83
C LEU A 12 -6.18 42.68 13.16
N SER A 13 -6.87 42.48 14.28
CA SER A 13 -7.81 41.36 14.49
C SER A 13 -9.22 41.80 14.05
N PRO A 14 -9.92 41.08 13.16
CA PRO A 14 -11.36 41.23 13.03
C PRO A 14 -12.05 40.41 14.13
N ARG A 15 -12.71 41.13 15.04
CA ARG A 15 -13.84 40.76 15.91
C ARG A 15 -13.95 39.29 16.34
N GLY A 16 -13.71 39.09 17.63
CA GLY A 16 -14.01 37.87 18.38
C GLY A 16 -15.49 37.52 18.32
N ASP A 17 -15.75 36.28 17.88
CA ASP A 17 -16.81 35.38 18.32
C ASP A 17 -16.69 34.02 17.57
N GLU A 18 -15.92 33.95 16.47
CA GLU A 18 -15.60 32.68 15.78
C GLU A 18 -14.39 31.90 16.33
N SER A 19 -13.51 32.52 17.12
CA SER A 19 -12.26 31.85 17.57
C SER A 19 -12.50 30.85 18.70
N ALA A 20 -13.49 31.09 19.57
CA ALA A 20 -13.85 30.20 20.68
C ALA A 20 -14.57 28.92 20.18
N SER A 21 -15.42 29.02 19.15
CA SER A 21 -16.11 27.85 18.58
C SER A 21 -15.15 26.97 17.75
N LYS A 22 -14.19 27.58 17.04
CA LYS A 22 -13.11 26.87 16.32
C LYS A 22 -12.11 26.19 17.26
N THR A 23 -11.85 26.73 18.44
CA THR A 23 -10.98 26.10 19.45
C THR A 23 -11.67 24.99 20.25
N LEU A 24 -12.96 25.13 20.55
CA LEU A 24 -13.72 24.06 21.20
C LEU A 24 -13.89 22.85 20.26
N SER A 25 -14.20 23.10 18.98
CA SER A 25 -14.32 22.06 17.95
C SER A 25 -12.97 21.38 17.65
N SER A 26 -11.84 22.12 17.61
CA SER A 26 -10.53 21.50 17.42
C SER A 26 -10.08 20.65 18.61
N SER A 27 -10.40 21.06 19.83
CA SER A 27 -10.15 20.27 21.05
C SER A 27 -10.99 18.98 21.05
N LEU A 28 -12.26 19.07 20.69
CA LEU A 28 -13.16 17.92 20.61
C LEU A 28 -12.73 16.94 19.51
N VAL A 29 -12.36 17.44 18.32
CA VAL A 29 -11.80 16.61 17.22
C VAL A 29 -10.49 15.94 17.65
N SER A 30 -9.61 16.65 18.34
CA SER A 30 -8.36 16.09 18.88
C SER A 30 -8.63 14.98 19.92
N ALA A 31 -9.59 15.20 20.82
CA ALA A 31 -10.02 14.20 21.79
C ALA A 31 -10.61 12.96 21.09
N THR A 32 -11.48 13.13 20.09
CA THR A 32 -12.04 12.02 19.30
C THR A 32 -10.98 11.24 18.54
N LYS A 33 -9.97 11.91 17.97
CA LYS A 33 -8.83 11.24 17.32
C LYS A 33 -8.04 10.38 18.32
N TRP A 34 -7.80 10.92 19.51
CA TRP A 34 -7.07 10.20 20.55
C TRP A 34 -7.86 9.00 21.08
N THR A 35 -9.16 9.15 21.35
CA THR A 35 -10.01 8.03 21.80
C THR A 35 -10.08 6.93 20.75
N LEU A 36 -10.22 7.29 19.47
CA LEU A 36 -10.26 6.33 18.38
C LEU A 36 -8.95 5.53 18.25
N LYS A 37 -7.81 6.23 18.36
CA LYS A 37 -6.49 5.59 18.40
C LYS A 37 -6.32 4.66 19.62
N PHE A 38 -6.83 5.07 20.78
CA PHE A 38 -6.81 4.24 21.99
C PHE A 38 -7.61 2.95 21.78
N PHE A 39 -8.85 3.04 21.28
CA PHE A 39 -9.68 1.86 21.01
C PHE A 39 -9.07 0.92 19.98
N ILE A 40 -8.53 1.45 18.87
CA ILE A 40 -7.82 0.64 17.87
C ILE A 40 -6.67 -0.15 18.52
N CYS A 41 -5.85 0.52 19.33
CA CYS A 41 -4.73 -0.11 20.02
C CYS A 41 -5.20 -1.21 20.99
N VAL A 42 -6.21 -0.92 21.82
CA VAL A 42 -6.76 -1.88 22.80
C VAL A 42 -7.31 -3.11 22.10
N ILE A 43 -8.11 -2.95 21.05
CA ILE A 43 -8.69 -4.08 20.30
C ILE A 43 -7.58 -4.91 19.65
N PHE A 44 -6.60 -4.26 19.02
CA PHE A 44 -5.49 -4.96 18.37
C PHE A 44 -4.63 -5.76 19.37
N VAL A 45 -4.29 -5.17 20.51
CA VAL A 45 -3.49 -5.84 21.56
C VAL A 45 -4.26 -7.00 22.17
N LEU A 46 -5.54 -6.82 22.52
CA LEU A 46 -6.37 -7.90 23.06
C LEU A 46 -6.54 -9.05 22.07
N TRP A 47 -6.79 -8.74 20.79
CA TRP A 47 -6.93 -9.73 19.73
C TRP A 47 -5.64 -10.51 19.50
N THR A 48 -4.50 -9.81 19.41
CA THR A 48 -3.18 -10.44 19.25
C THR A 48 -2.83 -11.29 20.47
N ALA A 49 -3.08 -10.80 21.68
CA ALA A 49 -2.87 -11.55 22.91
C ALA A 49 -3.73 -12.82 22.94
N PHE A 50 -5.00 -12.74 22.54
CA PHE A 50 -5.88 -13.91 22.44
C PHE A 50 -5.30 -14.97 21.49
N ILE A 51 -4.84 -14.58 20.30
CA ILE A 51 -4.20 -15.50 19.34
C ILE A 51 -2.95 -16.15 19.95
N PHE A 52 -2.11 -15.35 20.62
CA PHE A 52 -0.81 -15.79 21.13
C PHE A 52 -0.95 -16.74 22.32
N PHE A 53 -1.95 -16.47 23.18
CA PHE A 53 -2.24 -17.30 24.35
C PHE A 53 -3.27 -18.40 24.07
N GLN A 54 -3.79 -18.54 22.85
CA GLN A 54 -4.73 -19.60 22.47
C GLN A 54 -4.28 -21.03 22.83
N PRO A 55 -2.98 -21.40 22.79
CA PRO A 55 -2.52 -22.71 23.25
C PRO A 55 -2.66 -22.94 24.77
N ALA A 56 -2.76 -21.87 25.55
CA ALA A 56 -2.84 -21.96 27.02
C ALA A 56 -4.21 -22.51 27.47
N LYS A 57 -4.18 -23.36 28.50
CA LYS A 57 -5.37 -24.02 29.07
C LYS A 57 -6.53 -23.05 29.41
N PRO A 58 -6.32 -21.90 30.09
CA PRO A 58 -7.44 -21.00 30.42
C PRO A 58 -8.09 -20.39 29.17
N VAL A 59 -7.29 -19.97 28.18
CA VAL A 59 -7.81 -19.36 26.94
C VAL A 59 -8.53 -20.40 26.08
N LYS A 60 -7.97 -21.62 25.98
CA LYS A 60 -8.63 -22.74 25.32
C LYS A 60 -9.99 -23.06 25.95
N ASN A 61 -10.08 -23.07 27.28
CA ASN A 61 -11.32 -23.33 28.01
C ASN A 61 -12.35 -22.21 27.80
N LEU A 62 -11.91 -20.96 27.84
CA LEU A 62 -12.73 -19.79 27.52
C LEU A 62 -13.30 -19.89 26.10
N PHE A 63 -12.45 -20.21 25.12
CA PHE A 63 -12.88 -20.37 23.74
C PHE A 63 -13.82 -21.56 23.54
N SER A 64 -13.62 -22.67 24.26
CA SER A 64 -14.58 -23.79 24.22
C SER A 64 -15.94 -23.40 24.81
N ALA A 65 -15.96 -22.69 25.93
CA ALA A 65 -17.21 -22.20 26.52
C ALA A 65 -17.94 -21.25 25.58
N TRP A 66 -17.20 -20.34 24.93
CA TRP A 66 -17.74 -19.43 23.91
C TRP A 66 -18.38 -20.16 22.72
N LYS A 67 -17.74 -21.22 22.23
CA LYS A 67 -18.28 -22.04 21.14
C LYS A 67 -19.56 -22.78 21.56
N GLU A 68 -19.61 -23.30 22.78
CA GLU A 68 -20.79 -24.02 23.25
C GLU A 68 -21.98 -23.09 23.44
N LEU A 69 -21.75 -21.89 23.98
CA LEU A 69 -22.78 -20.86 24.15
C LEU A 69 -23.44 -20.47 22.81
N ASN A 70 -22.63 -20.41 21.75
CA ASN A 70 -23.06 -19.98 20.42
C ASN A 70 -23.40 -21.14 19.48
N ARG A 71 -23.40 -22.38 19.97
CA ARG A 71 -23.65 -23.57 19.15
C ARG A 71 -25.06 -23.55 18.54
N ASN A 72 -26.03 -23.00 19.26
CA ASN A 72 -27.42 -22.86 18.83
C ASN A 72 -27.71 -21.53 18.10
N SER A 73 -26.68 -20.70 17.90
CA SER A 73 -26.84 -19.46 17.12
C SER A 73 -27.07 -19.80 15.64
N PRO A 74 -27.72 -18.93 14.85
CA PRO A 74 -27.97 -19.18 13.42
C PRO A 74 -26.68 -19.33 12.59
N PHE A 75 -25.53 -18.89 13.11
CA PHE A 75 -24.21 -19.03 12.48
C PHE A 75 -23.36 -20.16 13.11
N GLY A 76 -23.88 -20.81 14.16
CA GLY A 76 -23.25 -21.91 14.88
C GLY A 76 -21.78 -21.67 15.26
N ILE A 77 -20.97 -22.70 15.03
CA ILE A 77 -19.52 -22.67 15.33
C ILE A 77 -18.80 -21.68 14.40
N THR A 78 -19.22 -21.56 13.14
CA THR A 78 -18.59 -20.65 12.17
C THR A 78 -18.70 -19.19 12.63
N GLY A 79 -19.86 -18.77 13.13
CA GLY A 79 -20.05 -17.45 13.72
C GLY A 79 -19.15 -17.21 14.93
N SER A 80 -18.95 -18.23 15.77
CA SER A 80 -18.06 -18.15 16.93
C SER A 80 -16.62 -17.86 16.54
N PHE A 81 -16.11 -18.55 15.51
CA PHE A 81 -14.76 -18.28 14.99
C PHE A 81 -14.68 -16.94 14.27
N PHE A 82 -15.71 -16.56 13.52
CA PHE A 82 -15.76 -15.28 12.82
C PHE A 82 -15.62 -14.10 13.78
N VAL A 83 -16.37 -14.08 14.88
CA VAL A 83 -16.33 -13.01 15.90
C VAL A 83 -14.97 -12.90 16.57
N VAL A 84 -14.26 -14.02 16.74
CA VAL A 84 -12.96 -14.05 17.43
C VAL A 84 -11.80 -13.69 16.50
N PHE A 85 -11.79 -14.20 15.27
CA PHE A 85 -10.63 -14.08 14.38
C PHE A 85 -10.78 -13.02 13.29
N THR A 86 -11.98 -12.85 12.72
CA THR A 86 -12.19 -11.94 11.59
C THR A 86 -12.81 -10.60 12.02
N ALA A 87 -13.80 -10.60 12.92
CA ALA A 87 -14.50 -9.37 13.31
C ALA A 87 -13.59 -8.28 13.93
N PRO A 88 -12.58 -8.59 14.78
CA PRO A 88 -11.73 -7.56 15.36
C PRO A 88 -10.94 -6.79 14.31
N LEU A 89 -10.46 -7.47 13.27
CA LEU A 89 -9.79 -6.88 12.12
C LEU A 89 -10.72 -5.93 11.34
N LEU A 90 -11.98 -6.32 11.13
CA LEU A 90 -12.99 -5.49 10.47
C LEU A 90 -13.34 -4.25 11.30
N ILE A 91 -13.50 -4.41 12.62
CA ILE A 91 -13.77 -3.29 13.55
C ILE A 91 -12.60 -2.30 13.53
N ILE A 92 -11.35 -2.80 13.59
CA ILE A 92 -10.16 -1.94 13.49
C ILE A 92 -10.17 -1.15 12.18
N ALA A 93 -10.55 -1.76 11.05
CA ALA A 93 -10.64 -1.05 9.79
C ALA A 93 -11.73 0.04 9.80
N PHE A 94 -12.90 -0.22 10.39
CA PHE A 94 -13.95 0.81 10.52
C PHE A 94 -13.51 1.99 11.38
N LEU A 95 -12.84 1.71 12.51
CA LEU A 95 -12.27 2.74 13.36
C LEU A 95 -11.14 3.50 12.65
N ALA A 96 -10.31 2.82 11.86
CA ALA A 96 -9.27 3.45 11.05
C ALA A 96 -9.84 4.38 9.97
N ILE A 97 -10.93 3.98 9.30
CA ILE A 97 -11.66 4.82 8.34
C ILE A 97 -12.18 6.08 9.02
N ALA A 98 -12.82 5.95 10.18
CA ALA A 98 -13.31 7.10 10.94
C ALA A 98 -12.15 8.06 11.31
N HIS A 99 -10.98 7.52 11.66
CA HIS A 99 -9.82 8.33 12.00
C HIS A 99 -9.27 9.08 10.78
N LEU A 100 -9.10 8.39 9.65
CA LEU A 100 -8.56 8.98 8.43
C LEU A 100 -9.46 10.11 7.89
N ASN A 101 -10.78 9.97 8.00
CA ASN A 101 -11.72 11.03 7.64
C ASN A 101 -11.56 12.28 8.52
N LEU A 102 -11.31 12.12 9.82
CA LEU A 102 -11.04 13.25 10.73
C LEU A 102 -9.65 13.89 10.52
N THR A 103 -8.65 13.13 10.04
CA THR A 103 -7.27 13.62 9.86
C THR A 103 -7.05 14.43 8.57
N GLY A 104 -7.91 14.27 7.56
CA GLY A 104 -7.71 14.80 6.21
C GLY A 104 -7.51 16.32 6.06
N GLU A 105 -7.72 17.10 7.12
CA GLU A 105 -7.57 18.57 7.14
C GLU A 105 -6.38 19.08 7.98
N ASP A 106 -5.83 18.27 8.91
CA ASP A 106 -4.86 18.75 9.92
C ASP A 106 -3.38 18.44 9.62
N LEU A 107 -3.07 17.68 8.57
CA LEU A 107 -1.69 17.24 8.27
C LEU A 107 -0.70 18.39 8.02
N LEU A 108 -1.19 19.61 7.75
CA LEU A 108 -0.37 20.80 7.52
C LEU A 108 -0.27 21.73 8.75
N GLN A 109 -0.97 21.44 9.85
CA GLN A 109 -0.77 22.18 11.10
C GLN A 109 0.41 21.58 11.84
N GLY A 110 1.54 22.30 11.80
CA GLY A 110 2.80 21.89 12.42
C GLY A 110 2.60 21.41 13.86
N LYS A 111 2.83 20.12 14.10
CA LYS A 111 2.98 19.61 15.46
C LYS A 111 4.15 20.34 16.10
N LYS A 112 3.90 21.09 17.17
CA LYS A 112 4.97 21.64 18.02
C LYS A 112 5.89 20.49 18.41
N SER A 113 7.15 20.55 17.99
CA SER A 113 8.15 19.56 18.36
C SER A 113 8.30 19.58 19.88
N SER A 114 8.35 18.38 20.48
CA SER A 114 8.67 18.26 21.90
C SER A 114 10.09 18.77 22.12
N LYS A 115 10.31 19.59 23.16
CA LYS A 115 11.64 20.12 23.54
C LYS A 115 12.66 19.04 23.92
N TYR A 116 12.25 17.77 24.03
CA TYR A 116 13.11 16.66 24.45
C TYR A 116 13.35 15.67 23.32
N PRO A 117 14.59 15.18 23.12
CA PRO A 117 14.86 14.09 22.20
C PRO A 117 14.11 12.85 22.67
N ARG A 118 13.10 12.42 21.90
CA ARG A 118 12.40 11.15 22.14
C ARG A 118 13.07 10.07 21.31
N PHE A 119 13.61 9.05 21.98
CA PHE A 119 14.02 7.82 21.32
C PHE A 119 12.79 7.16 20.68
N ARG A 120 12.71 7.19 19.35
CA ARG A 120 11.69 6.48 18.60
C ARG A 120 12.27 5.12 18.19
N LEU A 121 11.86 4.07 18.89
CA LEU A 121 12.24 2.67 18.57
C LEU A 121 11.94 2.31 17.10
N TRP A 122 10.91 2.95 16.52
CA TRP A 122 10.50 2.75 15.14
C TRP A 122 11.55 3.17 14.11
N THR A 123 12.38 4.17 14.43
CA THR A 123 13.39 4.73 13.53
C THR A 123 14.80 4.30 13.90
N PHE A 124 14.98 3.48 14.95
CA PHE A 124 16.28 3.04 15.40
C PHE A 124 16.66 1.72 14.69
N PRO A 125 17.60 1.72 13.73
CA PRO A 125 18.04 0.50 13.06
C PRO A 125 18.90 -0.34 14.01
N VAL A 126 18.53 -1.60 14.22
CA VAL A 126 19.29 -2.56 15.06
C VAL A 126 20.11 -3.51 14.20
N LEU A 127 19.52 -4.01 13.10
CA LEU A 127 20.25 -4.78 12.10
C LEU A 127 20.37 -3.98 10.81
N ILE A 128 21.60 -3.80 10.34
CA ILE A 128 21.92 -3.07 9.12
C ILE A 128 22.40 -4.02 8.01
N ARG A 129 22.73 -5.29 8.36
CA ARG A 129 23.15 -6.34 7.41
C ARG A 129 22.64 -7.71 7.87
N GLY A 130 22.03 -8.48 6.96
CA GLY A 130 21.51 -9.83 7.20
C GLY A 130 20.42 -10.24 6.19
N PRO A 131 19.92 -11.49 6.22
CA PRO A 131 18.87 -11.97 5.31
C PRO A 131 17.54 -11.20 5.48
N PHE A 132 17.38 -10.48 6.59
CA PHE A 132 16.20 -9.66 6.90
C PHE A 132 16.32 -8.20 6.42
N GLY A 133 17.46 -7.79 5.84
CA GLY A 133 17.68 -6.39 5.43
C GLY A 133 17.87 -5.44 6.62
N VAL A 134 17.43 -4.19 6.47
CA VAL A 134 17.46 -3.19 7.56
C VAL A 134 16.24 -3.39 8.45
N VAL A 135 16.46 -3.71 9.72
CA VAL A 135 15.42 -4.00 10.72
C VAL A 135 15.51 -2.99 11.86
N SER A 136 14.40 -2.31 12.14
CA SER A 136 14.31 -1.39 13.30
C SER A 136 14.12 -2.14 14.63
N ALA A 137 14.34 -1.48 15.75
CA ALA A 137 14.15 -2.09 17.08
C ALA A 137 12.72 -2.62 17.28
N THR A 138 11.72 -1.86 16.84
CA THR A 138 10.31 -2.30 16.90
C THR A 138 10.04 -3.52 16.03
N GLU A 139 10.66 -3.59 14.86
CA GLU A 139 10.52 -4.74 13.95
C GLU A 139 11.19 -5.99 14.50
N LEU A 140 12.36 -5.83 15.12
CA LEU A 140 13.04 -6.92 15.81
C LEU A 140 12.19 -7.48 16.95
N ILE A 141 11.56 -6.62 17.76
CA ILE A 141 10.61 -7.04 18.80
C ILE A 141 9.46 -7.84 18.18
N GLY A 142 8.91 -7.39 17.04
CA GLY A 142 7.87 -8.11 16.32
C GLY A 142 8.32 -9.51 15.85
N ILE A 143 9.51 -9.62 15.26
CA ILE A 143 10.08 -10.92 14.82
C ILE A 143 10.25 -11.87 16.01
N VAL A 144 10.87 -11.39 17.09
CA VAL A 144 11.09 -12.18 18.32
C VAL A 144 9.76 -12.65 18.90
N LEU A 145 8.75 -11.77 18.93
CA LEU A 145 7.42 -12.09 19.45
C LEU A 145 6.74 -13.21 18.63
N PHE A 146 6.79 -13.17 17.30
CA PHE A 146 6.26 -14.26 16.46
C PHE A 146 7.04 -15.57 16.63
N LEU A 147 8.37 -15.52 16.74
CA LEU A 147 9.19 -16.72 16.98
C LEU A 147 8.88 -17.35 18.34
N LEU A 148 8.80 -16.53 19.40
CA LEU A 148 8.43 -16.97 20.73
C LEU A 148 7.03 -17.59 20.75
N TYR A 149 6.07 -17.02 20.00
CA TYR A 149 4.75 -17.62 19.85
C TYR A 149 4.79 -19.01 19.21
N VAL A 150 5.52 -19.17 18.10
CA VAL A 150 5.60 -20.48 17.42
C VAL A 150 6.24 -21.53 18.35
N LEU A 151 7.31 -21.16 19.06
CA LEU A 151 7.97 -22.05 20.03
C LEU A 151 7.05 -22.40 21.20
N TRP A 152 6.40 -21.39 21.81
CA TRP A 152 5.45 -21.56 22.90
C TRP A 152 4.27 -22.44 22.50
N ALA A 153 3.64 -22.16 21.35
CA ALA A 153 2.51 -22.91 20.86
C ALA A 153 2.89 -24.38 20.59
N THR A 154 4.03 -24.60 19.94
CA THR A 154 4.54 -25.95 19.67
C THR A 154 4.80 -26.70 20.98
N TYR A 155 5.43 -26.06 21.96
CA TYR A 155 5.67 -26.64 23.29
C TYR A 155 4.36 -26.98 24.02
N ALA A 156 3.45 -26.02 24.15
CA ALA A 156 2.18 -26.19 24.85
C ALA A 156 1.33 -27.31 24.24
N TYR A 157 1.29 -27.40 22.91
CA TYR A 157 0.59 -28.48 22.22
C TYR A 157 1.27 -29.84 22.37
N SER A 158 2.61 -29.87 22.38
CA SER A 158 3.37 -31.12 22.60
C SER A 158 3.12 -31.68 24.00
N VAL A 159 3.16 -30.83 25.04
CA VAL A 159 2.85 -31.25 26.42
C VAL A 159 1.41 -31.75 26.55
N ASN A 160 0.46 -31.07 25.91
CA ASN A 160 -0.94 -31.52 25.90
C ASN A 160 -1.09 -32.89 25.21
N ALA A 161 -0.41 -33.10 24.08
CA ALA A 161 -0.43 -34.36 23.36
C ALA A 161 0.18 -35.51 24.19
N LEU A 162 1.30 -35.26 24.88
CA LEU A 162 1.92 -36.22 25.78
C LEU A 162 0.99 -36.63 26.92
N GLY A 163 0.27 -35.66 27.52
CA GLY A 163 -0.73 -35.95 28.56
C GLY A 163 -1.81 -36.93 28.07
N ILE A 164 -2.38 -36.67 26.88
CA ILE A 164 -3.40 -37.56 26.28
C ILE A 164 -2.83 -38.96 25.99
N ILE A 165 -1.58 -39.04 25.51
CA ILE A 165 -0.92 -40.32 25.23
C ILE A 165 -0.68 -41.11 26.53
N SER A 166 -0.30 -40.42 27.61
CA SER A 166 -0.06 -41.03 28.92
C SER A 166 -1.33 -41.60 29.56
N GLU A 167 -2.48 -40.97 29.29
CA GLU A 167 -3.79 -41.42 29.79
C GLU A 167 -4.40 -42.56 28.94
N SER A 168 -4.00 -42.70 27.66
CA SER A 168 -4.56 -43.72 26.78
C SER A 168 -3.85 -45.07 26.93
N ASP A 169 -4.62 -46.15 27.05
CA ASP A 169 -4.14 -47.55 27.13
C ASP A 169 -3.70 -48.12 25.77
N ARG A 170 -3.03 -47.30 24.94
CA ARG A 170 -2.48 -47.75 23.64
C ARG A 170 -1.22 -48.57 23.89
N SER A 171 -1.21 -49.81 23.41
CA SER A 171 -0.21 -50.80 23.82
C SER A 171 1.13 -50.71 23.08
N SER A 172 1.16 -50.17 21.85
CA SER A 172 2.41 -50.13 21.04
C SER A 172 3.04 -48.73 20.95
N PHE A 173 4.39 -48.67 21.03
CA PHE A 173 5.16 -47.44 20.81
C PHE A 173 4.88 -46.80 19.44
N ARG A 174 4.67 -47.65 18.43
CA ARG A 174 4.33 -47.23 17.06
C ARG A 174 3.01 -46.46 17.02
N GLU A 175 1.96 -46.94 17.67
CA GLU A 175 0.66 -46.26 17.72
C GLU A 175 0.73 -44.93 18.48
N LYS A 176 1.50 -44.87 19.57
CA LYS A 176 1.75 -43.63 20.32
C LYS A 176 2.46 -42.60 19.44
N SER A 177 3.49 -43.02 18.69
CA SER A 177 4.23 -42.16 17.75
C SER A 177 3.34 -41.64 16.62
N ILE A 178 2.56 -42.51 15.97
CA ILE A 178 1.63 -42.11 14.89
C ILE A 178 0.63 -41.07 15.39
N PHE A 179 0.07 -41.27 16.59
CA PHE A 179 -0.88 -40.34 17.17
C PHE A 179 -0.24 -38.99 17.51
N MET A 180 0.97 -39.00 18.07
CA MET A 180 1.76 -37.79 18.30
C MET A 180 1.95 -37.02 17.00
N MET A 181 2.40 -37.69 15.94
CA MET A 181 2.62 -37.06 14.63
C MET A 181 1.33 -36.44 14.07
N LYS A 182 0.19 -37.12 14.17
CA LYS A 182 -1.11 -36.59 13.71
C LYS A 182 -1.58 -35.37 14.51
N ILE A 183 -1.47 -35.40 15.84
CA ILE A 183 -1.82 -34.24 16.67
C ILE A 183 -0.89 -33.07 16.37
N MET A 184 0.42 -33.31 16.33
CA MET A 184 1.39 -32.26 16.03
C MET A 184 1.20 -31.70 14.62
N GLY A 185 0.87 -32.56 13.64
CA GLY A 185 0.46 -32.14 12.31
C GLY A 185 -0.73 -31.20 12.36
N LEU A 186 -1.84 -31.59 13.01
CA LEU A 186 -3.02 -30.72 13.14
C LEU A 186 -2.69 -29.37 13.80
N ARG A 187 -1.87 -29.38 14.86
CA ARG A 187 -1.52 -28.18 15.64
C ARG A 187 -0.58 -27.24 14.90
N THR A 188 0.42 -27.77 14.22
CA THR A 188 1.30 -26.97 13.35
C THR A 188 0.50 -26.33 12.21
N GLY A 189 -0.45 -27.05 11.62
CA GLY A 189 -1.39 -26.47 10.64
C GLY A 189 -2.18 -25.27 11.21
N ALA A 190 -2.71 -25.39 12.43
CA ALA A 190 -3.40 -24.30 13.10
C ALA A 190 -2.48 -23.09 13.40
N ILE A 191 -1.24 -23.32 13.82
CA ILE A 191 -0.24 -22.24 14.02
C ILE A 191 0.04 -21.54 12.68
N GLY A 192 0.21 -22.30 11.60
CA GLY A 192 0.42 -21.74 10.26
C GLY A 192 -0.74 -20.86 9.80
N LEU A 193 -1.99 -21.27 10.08
CA LEU A 193 -3.18 -20.45 9.80
C LEU A 193 -3.20 -19.14 10.60
N MET A 194 -2.74 -19.14 11.86
CA MET A 194 -2.62 -17.92 12.66
C MET A 194 -1.57 -16.96 12.09
N CYS A 195 -0.42 -17.47 11.62
CA CYS A 195 0.56 -16.66 10.90
C CYS A 195 -0.04 -16.11 9.59
N MET A 196 -0.80 -16.93 8.87
CA MET A 196 -1.45 -16.57 7.62
C MET A 196 -2.52 -15.47 7.78
N ALA A 197 -3.16 -15.35 8.95
CA ALA A 197 -4.09 -14.26 9.26
C ALA A 197 -3.47 -12.87 9.05
N PHE A 198 -2.16 -12.74 9.27
CA PHE A 198 -1.40 -11.50 9.05
C PHE A 198 -0.73 -11.42 7.67
N LEU A 199 -0.63 -12.53 6.92
CA LEU A 199 0.21 -12.63 5.72
C LEU A 199 -0.24 -11.72 4.56
N PHE A 200 -1.55 -11.53 4.38
CA PHE A 200 -2.12 -10.78 3.26
C PHE A 200 -2.28 -9.28 3.51
N ILE A 201 -2.24 -8.84 4.78
CA ILE A 201 -2.39 -7.43 5.15
C ILE A 201 -1.26 -6.57 4.54
N PRO A 202 0.04 -6.95 4.62
CA PRO A 202 1.12 -6.07 4.16
C PRO A 202 1.20 -5.90 2.64
N VAL A 203 0.55 -6.77 1.85
CA VAL A 203 0.54 -6.70 0.37
C VAL A 203 -0.69 -6.00 -0.22
N SER A 204 -1.60 -5.54 0.64
CA SER A 204 -2.78 -4.76 0.25
C SER A 204 -2.42 -3.28 0.08
N ARG A 205 -2.01 -2.88 -1.14
CA ARG A 205 -1.30 -1.62 -1.43
C ARG A 205 -2.08 -0.36 -1.02
N GLY A 206 -3.39 -0.34 -1.27
CA GLY A 206 -4.30 0.77 -0.95
C GLY A 206 -5.10 0.54 0.33
N SER A 207 -4.72 -0.41 1.18
CA SER A 207 -5.47 -0.74 2.38
C SER A 207 -5.51 0.42 3.38
N VAL A 208 -6.72 0.69 3.89
CA VAL A 208 -6.98 1.67 4.96
C VAL A 208 -6.10 1.40 6.18
N LEU A 209 -5.83 0.13 6.50
CA LEU A 209 -5.00 -0.23 7.65
C LEU A 209 -3.55 0.25 7.49
N LEU A 210 -2.96 0.07 6.31
CA LEU A 210 -1.60 0.54 6.04
C LEU A 210 -1.52 2.07 6.02
N ARG A 211 -2.54 2.74 5.44
CA ARG A 211 -2.68 4.20 5.44
C ARG A 211 -2.83 4.77 6.86
N TYR A 212 -3.57 4.10 7.73
CA TYR A 212 -3.74 4.51 9.13
C TYR A 212 -2.45 4.41 9.95
N ILE A 213 -1.68 3.34 9.77
CA ILE A 213 -0.38 3.17 10.45
C ILE A 213 0.70 4.04 9.76
N ASP A 214 0.42 4.56 8.57
CA ASP A 214 1.33 5.32 7.71
C ASP A 214 2.60 4.53 7.36
N ILE A 215 2.41 3.24 7.05
CA ILE A 215 3.46 2.37 6.51
C ILE A 215 3.16 2.18 5.02
N PRO A 216 3.97 2.73 4.10
CA PRO A 216 3.78 2.49 2.69
C PRO A 216 4.01 1.02 2.37
N PHE A 217 3.34 0.51 1.35
CA PHE A 217 3.36 -0.92 1.05
C PHE A 217 4.77 -1.46 0.75
N GLU A 218 5.69 -0.64 0.25
CA GLU A 218 7.08 -1.03 -0.01
C GLU A 218 7.78 -1.51 1.26
N HIS A 219 7.62 -0.73 2.34
CA HIS A 219 8.11 -1.12 3.66
C HIS A 219 7.30 -2.28 4.23
N ALA A 220 5.99 -2.33 3.99
CA ALA A 220 5.14 -3.41 4.50
C ALA A 220 5.45 -4.77 3.84
N THR A 221 5.89 -4.79 2.58
CA THR A 221 6.17 -6.01 1.82
C THR A 221 7.21 -6.90 2.49
N LYS A 222 8.16 -6.33 3.25
CA LYS A 222 9.13 -7.15 4.01
C LYS A 222 8.45 -8.05 5.06
N TYR A 223 7.37 -7.58 5.69
CA TYR A 223 6.61 -8.37 6.66
C TYR A 223 5.91 -9.55 5.98
N HIS A 224 5.39 -9.34 4.76
CA HIS A 224 4.84 -10.44 3.95
C HIS A 224 5.92 -11.48 3.61
N VAL A 225 7.13 -11.06 3.24
CA VAL A 225 8.24 -11.99 2.97
C VAL A 225 8.58 -12.79 4.22
N TRP A 226 8.76 -12.14 5.37
CA TRP A 226 9.09 -12.81 6.63
C TRP A 226 8.00 -13.80 7.08
N LEU A 227 6.74 -13.36 7.08
CA LEU A 227 5.59 -14.21 7.42
C LEU A 227 5.39 -15.32 6.38
N GLY A 228 5.68 -15.07 5.11
CA GLY A 228 5.59 -16.05 4.03
C GLY A 228 6.56 -17.20 4.23
N HIS A 229 7.83 -16.90 4.53
CA HIS A 229 8.80 -17.94 4.90
C HIS A 229 8.35 -18.73 6.13
N LEU A 230 7.94 -18.05 7.21
CA LEU A 230 7.51 -18.71 8.44
C LEU A 230 6.29 -19.63 8.20
N THR A 231 5.27 -19.12 7.50
CA THR A 231 4.03 -19.85 7.20
C THR A 231 4.32 -21.08 6.33
N MET A 232 5.15 -20.94 5.29
CA MET A 232 5.48 -22.06 4.39
C MET A 232 6.33 -23.13 5.07
N VAL A 233 7.26 -22.76 5.95
CA VAL A 233 8.00 -23.73 6.78
C VAL A 233 7.02 -24.52 7.67
N ILE A 234 6.11 -23.83 8.36
CA ILE A 234 5.14 -24.47 9.26
C ILE A 234 4.17 -25.37 8.48
N PHE A 235 3.66 -24.94 7.33
CA PHE A 235 2.79 -25.77 6.49
C PHE A 235 3.52 -26.98 5.87
N THR A 236 4.80 -26.84 5.55
CA THR A 236 5.62 -27.97 5.11
C THR A 236 5.79 -29.00 6.22
N ILE A 237 6.07 -28.55 7.46
CA ILE A 237 6.14 -29.43 8.64
C ILE A 237 4.78 -30.11 8.88
N HIS A 238 3.68 -29.35 8.82
CA HIS A 238 2.32 -29.89 8.93
C HIS A 238 2.07 -31.03 7.93
N GLY A 239 2.36 -30.81 6.65
CA GLY A 239 2.20 -31.82 5.61
C GLY A 239 3.12 -33.03 5.83
N LEU A 240 4.38 -32.78 6.19
CA LEU A 240 5.38 -33.83 6.42
C LEU A 240 4.99 -34.75 7.59
N LEU A 241 4.50 -34.19 8.71
CA LEU A 241 4.06 -34.97 9.87
C LEU A 241 2.92 -35.94 9.51
N TYR A 242 1.97 -35.49 8.67
CA TYR A 242 0.89 -36.36 8.18
C TYR A 242 1.40 -37.42 7.19
N VAL A 243 2.25 -37.04 6.23
CA VAL A 243 2.85 -37.97 5.27
C VAL A 243 3.61 -39.08 5.99
N ILE A 244 4.43 -38.74 6.99
CA ILE A 244 5.16 -39.72 7.80
C ILE A 244 4.18 -40.62 8.57
N ALA A 245 3.16 -40.04 9.22
CA ALA A 245 2.17 -40.82 9.96
C ALA A 245 1.39 -41.79 9.06
N TRP A 246 1.01 -41.38 7.85
CA TRP A 246 0.29 -42.24 6.90
C TRP A 246 1.18 -43.31 6.27
N ALA A 247 2.46 -42.99 6.04
CA ALA A 247 3.46 -43.96 5.61
C ALA A 247 3.66 -45.04 6.69
N MET A 248 3.77 -44.64 7.96
CA MET A 248 3.84 -45.56 9.10
C MET A 248 2.60 -46.42 9.24
N GLU A 249 1.42 -45.97 8.80
CA GLU A 249 0.18 -46.77 8.80
C GLU A 249 0.00 -47.64 7.55
N GLY A 250 0.87 -47.51 6.54
CA GLY A 250 0.74 -48.22 5.26
C GLY A 250 -0.44 -47.74 4.39
N ARG A 251 -0.98 -46.54 4.64
CA ARG A 251 -2.17 -45.99 3.96
C ARG A 251 -1.90 -44.69 3.19
N LEU A 252 -0.63 -44.40 2.91
CA LEU A 252 -0.17 -43.12 2.34
C LEU A 252 -0.95 -42.68 1.09
N VAL A 253 -0.97 -43.49 0.03
CA VAL A 253 -1.62 -43.11 -1.24
C VAL A 253 -3.11 -42.85 -1.04
N ARG A 254 -3.78 -43.73 -0.29
CA ARG A 254 -5.21 -43.61 0.02
C ARG A 254 -5.54 -42.30 0.71
N GLU A 255 -4.76 -41.91 1.72
CA GLU A 255 -5.01 -40.67 2.46
C GLU A 255 -4.63 -39.43 1.65
N LEU A 256 -3.58 -39.47 0.81
CA LEU A 256 -3.17 -38.34 -0.04
C LEU A 256 -4.25 -37.95 -1.07
N VAL A 257 -4.91 -38.94 -1.68
CA VAL A 257 -5.94 -38.71 -2.71
C VAL A 257 -7.34 -38.57 -2.11
N GLN A 258 -7.47 -38.63 -0.78
CA GLN A 258 -8.78 -38.66 -0.15
C GLN A 258 -9.46 -37.30 -0.15
N TRP A 259 -10.71 -37.29 -0.61
CA TRP A 259 -11.61 -36.15 -0.52
C TRP A 259 -12.81 -36.54 0.36
N LYS A 260 -12.78 -36.20 1.65
CA LYS A 260 -13.84 -36.53 2.61
C LYS A 260 -14.91 -35.44 2.60
N ASP A 261 -16.18 -35.84 2.70
CA ASP A 261 -17.28 -34.90 2.90
C ASP A 261 -17.35 -34.39 4.34
N ILE A 262 -17.03 -35.25 5.31
CA ILE A 262 -17.05 -34.92 6.73
C ILE A 262 -15.61 -34.80 7.24
N GLY A 263 -15.29 -33.62 7.79
CA GLY A 263 -13.96 -33.30 8.29
C GLY A 263 -13.02 -32.72 7.22
N VAL A 264 -11.72 -32.77 7.51
CA VAL A 264 -10.68 -32.17 6.66
C VAL A 264 -10.46 -33.03 5.41
N ALA A 265 -10.52 -32.41 4.22
CA ALA A 265 -10.29 -33.07 2.94
C ALA A 265 -8.81 -33.02 2.55
N ASN A 266 -8.13 -34.17 2.50
CA ASN A 266 -6.67 -34.22 2.35
C ASN A 266 -6.20 -33.79 0.96
N LEU A 267 -6.84 -34.28 -0.12
CA LEU A 267 -6.42 -33.97 -1.49
C LEU A 267 -6.41 -32.46 -1.79
N PRO A 268 -7.44 -31.68 -1.43
CA PRO A 268 -7.36 -30.22 -1.49
C PRO A 268 -6.18 -29.62 -0.72
N GLY A 269 -5.86 -30.14 0.46
CA GLY A 269 -4.71 -29.70 1.25
C GLY A 269 -3.38 -29.98 0.55
N VAL A 270 -3.25 -31.13 -0.11
CA VAL A 270 -2.08 -31.49 -0.92
C VAL A 270 -1.92 -30.53 -2.10
N ILE A 271 -3.01 -30.26 -2.85
CA ILE A 271 -3.00 -29.32 -3.98
C ILE A 271 -2.60 -27.91 -3.50
N SER A 272 -3.18 -27.46 -2.38
CA SER A 272 -2.83 -26.19 -1.76
C SER A 272 -1.35 -26.14 -1.37
N LEU A 273 -0.83 -27.16 -0.69
CA LEU A 273 0.57 -27.19 -0.27
C LEU A 273 1.54 -27.21 -1.46
N LEU A 274 1.24 -27.97 -2.52
CA LEU A 274 2.07 -28.01 -3.73
C LEU A 274 2.11 -26.65 -4.44
N ALA A 275 0.96 -25.97 -4.57
CA ALA A 275 0.91 -24.61 -5.10
C ALA A 275 1.73 -23.65 -4.22
N GLY A 276 1.59 -23.75 -2.89
CA GLY A 276 2.36 -22.98 -1.93
C GLY A 276 3.87 -23.20 -2.04
N LEU A 277 4.32 -24.45 -2.15
CA LEU A 277 5.73 -24.81 -2.30
C LEU A 277 6.31 -24.27 -3.61
N LEU A 278 5.57 -24.37 -4.72
CA LEU A 278 6.01 -23.81 -6.00
C LEU A 278 6.15 -22.28 -5.94
N MET A 279 5.19 -21.59 -5.32
CA MET A 279 5.30 -20.15 -5.05
C MET A 279 6.51 -19.83 -4.16
N TRP A 280 6.75 -20.65 -3.14
CA TRP A 280 7.79 -20.41 -2.15
C TRP A 280 9.19 -20.56 -2.75
N VAL A 281 9.45 -21.65 -3.48
CA VAL A 281 10.75 -21.89 -4.14
C VAL A 281 11.07 -20.77 -5.13
N THR A 282 10.10 -20.35 -5.93
CA THR A 282 10.29 -19.29 -6.93
C THR A 282 10.41 -17.89 -6.30
N SER A 283 9.93 -17.70 -5.06
CA SER A 283 10.09 -16.45 -4.30
C SER A 283 11.47 -16.28 -3.64
N LEU A 284 12.27 -17.36 -3.55
CA LEU A 284 13.59 -17.31 -2.94
C LEU A 284 14.49 -16.28 -3.65
N PRO A 285 15.32 -15.52 -2.91
CA PRO A 285 16.12 -14.45 -3.49
C PRO A 285 16.96 -14.88 -4.69
N GLY A 286 17.58 -16.07 -4.64
CA GLY A 286 18.40 -16.58 -5.76
C GLY A 286 17.61 -16.86 -7.04
N VAL A 287 16.40 -17.42 -6.93
CA VAL A 287 15.56 -17.71 -8.10
C VAL A 287 14.96 -16.43 -8.66
N ARG A 288 14.47 -15.55 -7.78
CA ARG A 288 13.81 -14.29 -8.15
C ARG A 288 14.77 -13.30 -8.83
N THR A 289 16.03 -13.23 -8.42
CA THR A 289 17.03 -12.37 -9.07
C THR A 289 17.50 -12.94 -10.41
N TRP A 290 17.49 -14.26 -10.56
CA TRP A 290 17.80 -14.91 -11.83
C TRP A 290 16.68 -14.73 -12.87
N ASN A 291 15.42 -14.95 -12.47
CA ASN A 291 14.26 -14.75 -13.33
C ASN A 291 13.05 -14.19 -12.55
N PHE A 292 12.88 -12.87 -12.64
CA PHE A 292 11.76 -12.18 -11.98
C PHE A 292 10.39 -12.55 -12.59
N GLU A 293 10.32 -12.80 -13.90
CA GLU A 293 9.06 -13.16 -14.57
C GLU A 293 8.54 -14.51 -14.09
N LEU A 294 9.42 -15.50 -13.92
CA LEU A 294 9.07 -16.80 -13.35
C LEU A 294 8.40 -16.62 -11.98
N PHE A 295 9.07 -15.89 -11.07
CA PHE A 295 8.51 -15.54 -9.77
C PHE A 295 7.14 -14.88 -9.90
N PHE A 296 7.02 -13.85 -10.75
CA PHE A 296 5.80 -13.05 -10.87
C PHE A 296 4.60 -13.89 -11.32
N TYR A 297 4.78 -14.79 -12.29
CA TYR A 297 3.71 -15.65 -12.80
C TYR A 297 3.37 -16.81 -11.85
N THR A 298 4.38 -17.48 -11.28
CA THR A 298 4.11 -18.58 -10.32
C THR A 298 3.45 -18.08 -9.05
N HIS A 299 3.75 -16.85 -8.61
CA HIS A 299 3.09 -16.28 -7.43
C HIS A 299 1.58 -16.09 -7.61
N GLN A 300 1.05 -16.03 -8.84
CA GLN A 300 -0.40 -15.97 -9.07
C GLN A 300 -1.14 -17.24 -8.62
N LEU A 301 -0.41 -18.34 -8.40
CA LEU A 301 -0.95 -19.56 -7.81
C LEU A 301 -1.47 -19.36 -6.37
N TYR A 302 -1.35 -18.17 -5.79
CA TYR A 302 -1.99 -17.82 -4.52
C TYR A 302 -3.52 -18.03 -4.59
N VAL A 303 -4.13 -17.87 -5.78
CA VAL A 303 -5.57 -18.13 -5.97
C VAL A 303 -5.87 -19.60 -5.75
N VAL A 304 -5.08 -20.49 -6.36
CA VAL A 304 -5.18 -21.95 -6.18
C VAL A 304 -4.95 -22.29 -4.72
N PHE A 305 -3.90 -21.74 -4.11
CA PHE A 305 -3.59 -21.93 -2.70
C PHE A 305 -4.78 -21.59 -1.79
N VAL A 306 -5.37 -20.40 -1.92
CA VAL A 306 -6.46 -19.95 -1.04
C VAL A 306 -7.74 -20.77 -1.25
N VAL A 307 -8.12 -21.04 -2.50
CA VAL A 307 -9.35 -21.80 -2.80
C VAL A 307 -9.24 -23.24 -2.28
N PHE A 308 -8.13 -23.91 -2.56
CA PHE A 308 -7.92 -25.27 -2.10
C PHE A 308 -7.67 -25.36 -0.59
N LEU A 309 -7.11 -24.32 0.05
CA LEU A 309 -7.07 -24.22 1.50
C LEU A 309 -8.48 -24.16 2.10
N ALA A 310 -9.39 -23.37 1.54
CA ALA A 310 -10.78 -23.31 2.01
C ALA A 310 -11.50 -24.66 1.84
N LEU A 311 -11.30 -25.33 0.72
CA LEU A 311 -11.80 -26.70 0.48
C LEU A 311 -11.20 -27.72 1.47
N HIS A 312 -9.94 -27.56 1.83
CA HIS A 312 -9.24 -28.44 2.76
C HIS A 312 -9.81 -28.34 4.19
N VAL A 313 -9.93 -27.12 4.72
CA VAL A 313 -10.23 -26.90 6.15
C VAL A 313 -11.70 -26.63 6.46
N GLY A 314 -12.51 -26.29 5.46
CA GLY A 314 -13.92 -25.92 5.63
C GLY A 314 -14.13 -24.48 6.09
N ASP A 315 -15.40 -24.09 6.27
CA ASP A 315 -15.83 -22.73 6.61
C ASP A 315 -15.27 -22.21 7.94
N PHE A 316 -15.48 -22.92 9.04
CA PHE A 316 -15.15 -22.38 10.37
C PHE A 316 -13.64 -22.24 10.61
N ILE A 317 -12.81 -23.18 10.14
CA ILE A 317 -11.35 -23.07 10.26
C ILE A 317 -10.83 -21.98 9.33
N PHE A 318 -11.38 -21.88 8.11
CA PHE A 318 -10.96 -20.86 7.15
C PHE A 318 -11.18 -19.43 7.68
N THR A 319 -12.21 -19.21 8.52
CA THR A 319 -12.42 -17.90 9.17
C THR A 319 -11.25 -17.41 10.03
N MET A 320 -10.32 -18.29 10.43
CA MET A 320 -9.10 -17.88 11.13
C MET A 320 -8.19 -16.98 10.29
N THR A 321 -8.19 -17.15 8.97
CA THR A 321 -7.36 -16.36 8.02
C THR A 321 -8.19 -15.46 7.10
N ALA A 322 -9.51 -15.67 7.05
CA ALA A 322 -10.42 -14.97 6.14
C ALA A 322 -10.32 -13.43 6.21
N GLY A 323 -10.15 -12.83 7.39
CA GLY A 323 -10.04 -11.36 7.53
C GLY A 323 -8.90 -10.74 6.71
N GLY A 324 -7.69 -11.32 6.78
CA GLY A 324 -6.54 -10.83 6.01
C GLY A 324 -6.72 -11.04 4.50
N ILE A 325 -7.27 -12.19 4.10
CA ILE A 325 -7.58 -12.50 2.70
C ILE A 325 -8.65 -11.54 2.16
N PHE A 326 -9.68 -11.24 2.95
CA PHE A 326 -10.76 -10.34 2.58
C PHE A 326 -10.25 -8.92 2.30
N PHE A 327 -9.37 -8.37 3.15
CA PHE A 327 -8.76 -7.06 2.86
C PHE A 327 -7.92 -7.06 1.58
N PHE A 328 -7.21 -8.15 1.31
CA PHE A 328 -6.48 -8.27 0.05
C PHE A 328 -7.42 -8.38 -1.15
N LEU A 329 -8.56 -9.06 -1.04
CA LEU A 329 -9.59 -9.10 -2.08
C LEU A 329 -10.20 -7.72 -2.32
N LEU A 330 -10.52 -6.97 -1.27
CA LEU A 330 -11.01 -5.60 -1.35
C LEU A 330 -10.03 -4.71 -2.14
N ASP A 331 -8.75 -4.73 -1.77
CA ASP A 331 -7.70 -3.97 -2.45
C ASP A 331 -7.47 -4.43 -3.89
N ARG A 332 -7.47 -5.75 -4.14
CA ARG A 332 -7.29 -6.32 -5.48
C ARG A 332 -8.43 -5.93 -6.43
N PHE A 333 -9.67 -5.92 -5.95
CA PHE A 333 -10.82 -5.53 -6.75
C PHE A 333 -10.81 -4.04 -7.11
N LEU A 334 -10.46 -3.15 -6.17
CA LEU A 334 -10.30 -1.73 -6.48
C LEU A 334 -9.21 -1.50 -7.52
N ARG A 335 -8.05 -2.16 -7.37
CA ARG A 335 -6.96 -2.09 -8.37
C ARG A 335 -7.40 -2.62 -9.73
N PHE A 336 -8.15 -3.72 -9.75
CA PHE A 336 -8.75 -4.22 -10.98
C PHE A 336 -9.62 -3.14 -11.64
N CYS A 337 -10.54 -2.51 -10.92
CA CYS A 337 -11.37 -1.44 -11.47
C CYS A 337 -10.55 -0.22 -11.95
N GLN A 338 -9.56 0.22 -11.17
CA GLN A 338 -8.69 1.34 -11.55
C GLN A 338 -7.89 1.05 -12.82
N SER A 339 -7.32 -0.15 -12.93
CA SER A 339 -6.46 -0.58 -14.03
C SER A 339 -7.16 -0.64 -15.40
N ARG A 340 -8.51 -0.71 -15.42
CA ARG A 340 -9.29 -0.72 -16.67
C ARG A 340 -9.30 0.65 -17.36
N ARG A 341 -9.05 1.72 -16.61
CA ARG A 341 -9.07 3.09 -17.15
C ARG A 341 -7.81 3.36 -17.96
N THR A 342 -8.00 3.97 -19.12
CA THR A 342 -6.93 4.55 -19.91
C THR A 342 -6.63 5.95 -19.41
N VAL A 343 -5.36 6.30 -19.37
CA VAL A 343 -4.85 7.60 -18.97
C VAL A 343 -4.17 8.23 -20.17
N ASN A 344 -4.56 9.45 -20.49
CA ASN A 344 -3.97 10.21 -21.58
C ASN A 344 -2.57 10.69 -21.18
N VAL A 345 -1.61 10.46 -22.08
CA VAL A 345 -0.27 11.02 -22.04
C VAL A 345 -0.33 12.43 -22.62
N ILE A 346 -0.05 13.43 -21.80
CA ILE A 346 -0.03 14.85 -22.20
C ILE A 346 1.22 15.14 -23.02
N SER A 347 2.36 14.63 -22.55
CA SER A 347 3.66 14.81 -23.18
C SER A 347 4.55 13.60 -22.90
N SER A 348 5.34 13.22 -23.88
CA SER A 348 6.45 12.29 -23.74
C SER A 348 7.69 12.93 -24.32
N ARG A 349 8.79 12.99 -23.55
CA ARG A 349 10.08 13.50 -24.02
C ARG A 349 11.20 12.51 -23.74
N CYS A 350 12.14 12.40 -24.66
CA CYS A 350 13.41 11.71 -24.42
C CYS A 350 14.48 12.74 -24.08
N LEU A 351 15.06 12.60 -22.89
CA LEU A 351 16.18 13.42 -22.44
C LEU A 351 17.48 12.96 -23.12
N PRO A 352 18.48 13.85 -23.28
CA PRO A 352 19.78 13.52 -23.89
C PRO A 352 20.46 12.31 -23.27
N CYS A 353 20.28 12.11 -21.96
CA CYS A 353 20.80 10.98 -21.18
C CYS A 353 20.11 9.63 -21.48
N GLY A 354 19.15 9.59 -22.40
CA GLY A 354 18.35 8.41 -22.73
C GLY A 354 17.19 8.14 -21.76
N THR A 355 17.00 8.97 -20.73
CA THR A 355 15.84 8.88 -19.82
C THR A 355 14.58 9.40 -20.50
N VAL A 356 13.48 8.68 -20.35
CA VAL A 356 12.16 9.08 -20.84
C VAL A 356 11.43 9.84 -19.74
N GLU A 357 10.93 11.03 -20.02
CA GLU A 357 9.89 11.65 -19.18
C GLU A 357 8.53 11.40 -19.79
N LEU A 358 7.58 11.00 -18.92
CA LEU A 358 6.19 10.81 -19.26
C LEU A 358 5.33 11.70 -18.37
N VAL A 359 4.54 12.58 -18.99
CA VAL A 359 3.57 13.46 -18.33
C VAL A 359 2.17 12.93 -18.58
N LEU A 360 1.49 12.55 -17.49
CA LEU A 360 0.20 11.89 -17.49
C LEU A 360 -0.88 12.84 -16.96
N SER A 361 -2.10 12.70 -17.48
CA SER A 361 -3.24 13.50 -17.03
C SER A 361 -3.81 13.03 -15.68
N LYS A 362 -4.02 13.97 -14.74
CA LYS A 362 -4.66 13.70 -13.44
C LYS A 362 -5.90 14.58 -13.21
N PRO A 363 -6.90 14.12 -12.46
CA PRO A 363 -8.00 14.96 -12.03
C PRO A 363 -7.56 15.86 -10.85
N GLN A 364 -8.24 16.99 -10.65
CA GLN A 364 -7.85 18.00 -9.65
C GLN A 364 -7.99 17.48 -8.21
N ASN A 365 -8.96 16.60 -7.96
CA ASN A 365 -9.23 15.99 -6.67
C ASN A 365 -8.25 14.86 -6.31
N LEU A 366 -7.33 14.46 -7.21
CA LEU A 366 -6.30 13.48 -6.90
C LEU A 366 -5.23 14.11 -6.01
N ARG A 367 -5.32 13.85 -4.71
CA ARG A 367 -4.27 14.21 -3.75
C ARG A 367 -3.13 13.23 -3.86
N TYR A 368 -1.90 13.71 -3.77
CA TYR A 368 -0.71 12.89 -3.61
C TYR A 368 0.39 13.68 -2.90
N ASN A 369 1.43 12.98 -2.48
CA ASN A 369 2.60 13.52 -1.80
C ASN A 369 3.82 13.50 -2.75
N ALA A 370 4.78 14.42 -2.62
CA ALA A 370 6.00 14.45 -3.44
C ALA A 370 6.81 13.13 -3.41
N LEU A 371 6.70 12.36 -2.32
CA LEU A 371 7.33 11.04 -2.18
C LEU A 371 6.49 9.88 -2.74
N SER A 372 5.43 10.17 -3.51
CA SER A 372 4.56 9.13 -4.06
C SER A 372 5.15 8.53 -5.32
N PHE A 373 4.63 7.37 -5.70
CA PHE A 373 4.95 6.70 -6.95
C PHE A 373 3.68 6.07 -7.53
N ILE A 374 3.74 5.74 -8.81
CA ILE A 374 2.63 5.15 -9.56
C ILE A 374 3.11 3.88 -10.25
N PHE A 375 2.18 2.96 -10.55
CA PHE A 375 2.46 1.87 -11.47
C PHE A 375 1.93 2.24 -12.84
N VAL A 376 2.77 2.11 -13.86
CA VAL A 376 2.41 2.38 -15.24
C VAL A 376 2.39 1.07 -16.02
N GLN A 377 1.32 0.90 -16.79
CA GLN A 377 1.20 -0.09 -17.85
C GLN A 377 1.06 0.63 -19.18
N VAL A 378 1.80 0.18 -20.18
CA VAL A 378 1.69 0.66 -21.57
C VAL A 378 1.18 -0.49 -22.43
N ARG A 379 -0.04 -0.35 -22.97
CA ARG A 379 -0.77 -1.46 -23.62
C ARG A 379 -0.06 -1.99 -24.86
N GLU A 380 0.63 -1.11 -25.58
CA GLU A 380 1.38 -1.41 -26.80
C GLU A 380 2.64 -2.22 -26.52
N LEU A 381 3.11 -2.25 -25.26
CA LEU A 381 4.28 -3.02 -24.84
C LEU A 381 3.90 -4.35 -24.20
N SER A 382 2.93 -4.32 -23.28
CA SER A 382 2.47 -5.49 -22.54
C SER A 382 1.13 -5.25 -21.87
N TRP A 383 0.25 -6.26 -21.92
CA TRP A 383 -1.06 -6.26 -21.26
C TRP A 383 -1.02 -6.67 -19.78
N LEU A 384 0.09 -7.22 -19.31
CA LEU A 384 0.19 -7.81 -17.96
C LEU A 384 1.27 -7.16 -17.10
N GLN A 385 2.26 -6.49 -17.71
CA GLN A 385 3.37 -5.90 -16.98
C GLN A 385 3.02 -4.51 -16.46
N TRP A 386 3.18 -4.34 -15.15
CA TRP A 386 3.01 -3.09 -14.41
C TRP A 386 4.35 -2.73 -13.78
N HIS A 387 4.84 -1.52 -14.05
CA HIS A 387 6.15 -1.07 -13.57
C HIS A 387 6.01 0.15 -12.64
N PRO A 388 6.63 0.12 -11.45
CA PRO A 388 6.57 1.24 -10.52
C PRO A 388 7.55 2.35 -10.92
N PHE A 389 7.10 3.61 -10.82
CA PHE A 389 7.92 4.81 -11.05
C PHE A 389 7.58 5.89 -10.03
N SER A 390 8.62 6.46 -9.40
CA SER A 390 8.47 7.62 -8.52
C SER A 390 7.96 8.82 -9.28
N VAL A 391 7.02 9.54 -8.67
CA VAL A 391 6.53 10.81 -9.19
C VAL A 391 7.64 11.85 -9.08
N SER A 392 7.87 12.59 -10.17
CA SER A 392 8.88 13.65 -10.23
C SER A 392 8.27 15.06 -10.16
N SER A 393 6.96 15.21 -10.36
CA SER A 393 6.26 16.49 -10.23
C SER A 393 5.71 16.74 -8.82
N SER A 394 5.62 18.01 -8.42
CA SER A 394 5.02 18.39 -7.14
C SER A 394 3.49 18.27 -7.16
N PRO A 395 2.83 17.97 -6.01
CA PRO A 395 1.38 18.03 -5.89
C PRO A 395 0.77 19.40 -6.22
N LEU A 396 1.58 20.47 -6.11
CA LEU A 396 1.21 21.84 -6.45
C LEU A 396 1.62 22.23 -7.88
N ASP A 397 2.40 21.39 -8.55
CA ASP A 397 2.83 21.58 -9.93
C ASP A 397 1.69 21.15 -10.88
N GLY A 398 0.91 22.15 -11.28
CA GLY A 398 -0.24 21.98 -12.16
C GLY A 398 -1.45 21.25 -11.53
N LYS A 399 -2.64 21.71 -11.92
CA LYS A 399 -3.89 21.10 -11.44
C LYS A 399 -4.17 19.74 -12.09
N HIS A 400 -3.66 19.50 -13.30
CA HIS A 400 -4.13 18.41 -14.16
C HIS A 400 -3.05 17.48 -14.74
N HIS A 401 -1.81 17.53 -14.26
CA HIS A 401 -0.76 16.62 -14.73
C HIS A 401 0.06 15.99 -13.60
N ILE A 402 0.68 14.84 -13.87
CA ILE A 402 1.68 14.19 -13.04
C ILE A 402 2.83 13.71 -13.92
N ALA A 403 4.08 13.90 -13.49
CA ALA A 403 5.25 13.51 -14.27
C ALA A 403 6.01 12.35 -13.62
N VAL A 404 6.58 11.49 -14.46
CA VAL A 404 7.53 10.44 -14.05
C VAL A 404 8.75 10.41 -14.96
N LEU A 405 9.91 10.07 -14.38
CA LEU A 405 11.17 9.89 -15.10
C LEU A 405 11.53 8.40 -15.14
N ILE A 406 11.73 7.87 -16.34
CA ILE A 406 11.95 6.45 -16.63
C ILE A 406 13.33 6.27 -17.24
N LYS A 407 14.29 5.82 -16.43
CA LYS A 407 15.62 5.45 -16.92
C LYS A 407 15.57 4.09 -17.61
N VAL A 408 16.24 3.97 -18.74
CA VAL A 408 16.26 2.75 -19.54
C VAL A 408 17.26 1.75 -18.96
N LEU A 409 16.75 0.66 -18.37
CA LEU A 409 17.53 -0.34 -17.65
C LEU A 409 17.23 -1.79 -18.06
N GLY A 410 16.15 -2.03 -18.82
CA GLY A 410 15.75 -3.37 -19.23
C GLY A 410 14.91 -3.39 -20.51
N LYS A 411 14.48 -4.60 -20.90
CA LYS A 411 13.77 -4.83 -22.17
C LYS A 411 12.49 -4.00 -22.30
N TRP A 412 11.70 -3.88 -21.23
CA TRP A 412 10.46 -3.10 -21.25
C TRP A 412 10.72 -1.61 -21.43
N THR A 413 11.67 -1.04 -20.68
CA THR A 413 12.00 0.40 -20.77
C THR A 413 12.67 0.76 -22.09
N GLU A 414 13.44 -0.16 -22.68
CA GLU A 414 14.05 0.05 -24.01
C GLU A 414 12.96 0.10 -25.10
N LYS A 415 12.00 -0.83 -25.06
CA LYS A 415 10.86 -0.80 -26.00
C LYS A 415 10.03 0.47 -25.85
N LEU A 416 9.85 0.97 -24.63
CA LEU A 416 9.15 2.24 -24.38
C LEU A 416 9.88 3.40 -25.05
N ARG A 417 11.20 3.52 -24.85
CA ARG A 417 12.02 4.55 -25.48
C ARG A 417 11.97 4.47 -27.00
N GLN A 418 12.11 3.26 -27.56
CA GLN A 418 12.02 3.04 -29.01
C GLN A 418 10.68 3.52 -29.56
N ARG A 419 9.56 3.14 -28.93
CA ARG A 419 8.22 3.59 -29.33
C ARG A 419 8.06 5.10 -29.32
N ILE A 420 8.58 5.78 -28.30
CA ILE A 420 8.51 7.25 -28.20
C ILE A 420 9.36 7.91 -29.30
N THR A 421 10.55 7.35 -29.56
CA THR A 421 11.47 7.85 -30.60
C THR A 421 10.88 7.65 -32.00
N ASP A 422 10.27 6.48 -32.26
CA ASP A 422 9.62 6.15 -33.53
C ASP A 422 8.40 7.06 -33.78
N ALA A 423 7.60 7.32 -32.75
CA ALA A 423 6.44 8.21 -32.84
C ALA A 423 6.85 9.65 -33.16
N ASP A 424 7.93 10.15 -32.53
CA ASP A 424 8.45 11.49 -32.81
C ASP A 424 9.00 11.60 -34.25
N ALA A 425 9.71 10.55 -34.72
CA ALA A 425 10.26 10.50 -36.08
C ALA A 425 9.17 10.49 -37.17
N GLN A 426 8.04 9.81 -36.91
CA GLN A 426 6.96 9.68 -37.89
C GLN A 426 6.00 10.89 -37.90
N LYS A 427 6.11 11.82 -36.94
CA LYS A 427 5.13 12.90 -36.67
C LYS A 427 3.69 12.41 -36.50
N ASP A 428 3.50 11.10 -36.36
CA ASP A 428 2.23 10.51 -35.99
C ASP A 428 2.09 10.63 -34.49
N SER A 429 1.01 11.27 -34.04
CA SER A 429 0.62 11.27 -32.64
C SER A 429 0.06 9.89 -32.25
N SER A 430 0.83 8.82 -32.47
CA SER A 430 0.42 7.47 -32.10
C SER A 430 0.17 7.48 -30.59
N VAL A 431 -1.10 7.42 -30.21
CA VAL A 431 -1.55 7.59 -28.83
C VAL A 431 -0.98 6.45 -28.01
N ILE A 432 0.02 6.75 -27.18
CA ILE A 432 0.53 5.79 -26.19
C ILE A 432 -0.58 5.58 -25.17
N THR A 433 -1.22 4.42 -25.22
CA THR A 433 -2.33 4.11 -24.33
C THR A 433 -1.78 3.57 -23.02
N THR A 434 -1.79 4.42 -21.99
CA THR A 434 -1.32 4.04 -20.66
C THR A 434 -2.47 3.73 -19.72
N SER A 435 -2.22 2.86 -18.76
CA SER A 435 -3.07 2.65 -17.59
C SER A 435 -2.20 2.85 -16.34
N VAL A 436 -2.78 3.44 -15.30
CA VAL A 436 -2.02 3.86 -14.11
C VAL A 436 -2.70 3.36 -12.84
N GLU A 437 -1.93 2.75 -11.94
CA GLU A 437 -2.35 2.50 -10.55
C GLU A 437 -1.66 3.44 -9.57
N GLY A 438 -2.36 3.83 -8.52
CA GLY A 438 -1.87 4.76 -7.49
C GLY A 438 -2.47 6.16 -7.63
N PRO A 439 -1.85 7.19 -7.00
CA PRO A 439 -0.53 7.21 -6.40
C PRO A 439 -0.46 6.49 -5.04
N TYR A 440 0.69 5.87 -4.79
CA TYR A 440 1.03 5.21 -3.52
C TYR A 440 2.18 5.95 -2.85
N GLY A 441 2.18 6.01 -1.52
CA GLY A 441 3.23 6.70 -0.76
C GLY A 441 2.84 6.88 0.69
N HIS A 442 3.57 7.74 1.39
CA HIS A 442 3.22 8.16 2.74
C HIS A 442 2.06 9.15 2.72
N GLU A 443 1.14 8.99 3.67
CA GLU A 443 0.04 9.92 3.88
C GLU A 443 0.56 11.26 4.44
N VAL A 444 1.64 11.20 5.24
CA VAL A 444 2.27 12.36 5.87
C VAL A 444 3.38 12.94 4.98
N PRO A 445 3.39 14.27 4.74
CA PRO A 445 4.47 14.95 4.00
C PRO A 445 5.70 15.15 4.91
N TYR A 446 6.46 14.08 5.16
CA TYR A 446 7.63 14.10 6.04
C TYR A 446 8.68 15.14 5.67
N HIS A 447 8.85 15.44 4.39
CA HIS A 447 9.80 16.45 3.90
C HIS A 447 9.47 17.87 4.40
N LEU A 448 8.22 18.15 4.80
CA LEU A 448 7.81 19.46 5.31
C LEU A 448 7.97 19.60 6.83
N MET A 449 8.36 18.54 7.53
CA MET A 449 8.40 18.48 9.01
C MET A 449 9.74 18.91 9.61
N TYR A 450 10.75 19.17 8.79
CA TYR A 450 12.12 19.43 9.22
C TYR A 450 12.63 20.73 8.61
N GLU A 451 13.33 21.53 9.41
CA GLU A 451 13.93 22.79 8.96
C GLU A 451 15.16 22.59 8.07
N ASN A 452 15.96 21.56 8.37
CA ASN A 452 17.15 21.20 7.61
C ASN A 452 16.93 19.85 6.93
N LEU A 453 17.10 19.80 5.61
CA LEU A 453 16.96 18.59 4.79
C LEU A 453 18.29 18.23 4.14
N ILE A 454 18.69 16.97 4.25
CA ILE A 454 19.80 16.41 3.49
C ILE A 454 19.23 15.32 2.58
N LEU A 455 19.27 15.56 1.28
CA LEU A 455 18.75 14.68 0.24
C LEU A 455 19.91 13.97 -0.43
N VAL A 456 20.01 12.65 -0.31
CA VAL A 456 21.11 11.87 -0.88
C VAL A 456 20.59 10.95 -1.98
N ALA A 457 20.90 11.26 -3.24
CA ALA A 457 20.42 10.51 -4.41
C ALA A 457 21.56 9.81 -5.15
N GLY A 458 21.24 8.67 -5.78
CA GLY A 458 22.10 7.97 -6.73
C GLY A 458 21.39 7.73 -8.07
N GLY A 459 21.96 8.21 -9.18
CA GLY A 459 21.40 8.06 -10.52
C GLY A 459 19.96 8.58 -10.63
N ILE A 460 19.04 7.75 -11.16
CA ILE A 460 17.60 8.10 -11.32
C ILE A 460 16.85 8.24 -9.99
N GLY A 461 17.46 7.83 -8.87
CA GLY A 461 16.94 8.08 -7.52
C GLY A 461 16.80 9.57 -7.17
N LEU A 462 17.25 10.48 -8.04
CA LEU A 462 16.96 11.92 -7.98
C LEU A 462 15.46 12.24 -8.13
N SER A 463 14.70 11.43 -8.88
CA SER A 463 13.29 11.69 -9.23
C SER A 463 12.37 12.13 -8.08
N PRO A 464 12.28 11.42 -6.94
CA PRO A 464 11.46 11.86 -5.80
C PRO A 464 11.97 13.15 -5.14
N PHE A 465 13.25 13.46 -5.23
CA PHE A 465 13.80 14.71 -4.70
C PHE A 465 13.49 15.92 -5.58
N LEU A 466 13.34 15.72 -6.90
CA LEU A 466 12.81 16.76 -7.80
C LEU A 466 11.38 17.14 -7.40
N ALA A 467 10.54 16.15 -7.07
CA ALA A 467 9.19 16.40 -6.58
C ALA A 467 9.20 17.16 -5.23
N ILE A 468 10.10 16.80 -4.32
CA ILE A 468 10.26 17.50 -3.02
C ILE A 468 10.69 18.96 -3.22
N LEU A 469 11.72 19.18 -4.04
CA LEU A 469 12.23 20.53 -4.33
C LEU A 469 11.14 21.38 -4.96
N SER A 470 10.44 20.85 -5.97
CA SER A 470 9.31 21.52 -6.62
C SER A 470 8.19 21.85 -5.60
N ASP A 471 7.83 20.93 -4.69
CA ASP A 471 6.77 21.17 -3.68
C ASP A 471 7.17 22.26 -2.70
N ILE A 472 8.42 22.28 -2.24
CA ILE A 472 8.93 23.33 -1.35
C ILE A 472 8.90 24.69 -2.06
N LEU A 473 9.40 24.78 -3.30
CA LEU A 473 9.44 26.03 -4.06
C LEU A 473 8.04 26.58 -4.32
N HIS A 474 7.08 25.73 -4.71
CA HIS A 474 5.68 26.15 -4.88
C HIS A 474 5.07 26.66 -3.57
N ARG A 475 5.31 25.99 -2.45
CA ARG A 475 4.80 26.44 -1.13
C ARG A 475 5.38 27.78 -0.71
N VAL A 476 6.68 27.97 -0.92
CA VAL A 476 7.40 29.21 -0.59
C VAL A 476 6.89 30.37 -1.44
N ARG A 477 6.63 30.13 -2.72
CA ARG A 477 6.01 31.11 -3.63
C ARG A 477 4.60 31.48 -3.18
N GLU A 478 3.78 30.50 -2.82
CA GLU A 478 2.39 30.69 -2.41
C GLU A 478 2.23 31.14 -0.95
N GLY A 479 3.32 31.30 -0.18
CA GLY A 479 3.28 31.66 1.24
C GLY A 479 2.63 30.58 2.13
N LYS A 480 2.60 29.33 1.67
CA LYS A 480 2.06 28.20 2.43
C LYS A 480 3.03 27.78 3.55
N PRO A 481 2.52 27.18 4.65
CA PRO A 481 3.37 26.71 5.73
C PRO A 481 4.38 25.68 5.21
N CYS A 482 5.67 25.98 5.41
CA CYS A 482 6.81 25.18 5.02
C CYS A 482 7.91 25.37 6.09
N GLN A 483 8.36 24.30 6.73
CA GLN A 483 9.48 24.37 7.68
C GLN A 483 10.87 24.36 7.04
N PRO A 484 11.12 23.62 5.94
CA PRO A 484 12.42 23.59 5.30
C PRO A 484 12.97 24.99 4.95
N ARG A 485 14.17 25.28 5.43
CA ARG A 485 14.93 26.50 5.15
C ARG A 485 16.30 26.23 4.54
N ASN A 486 16.94 25.14 4.96
CA ASN A 486 18.23 24.72 4.42
C ASN A 486 18.11 23.32 3.81
N ILE A 487 18.44 23.21 2.53
CA ILE A 487 18.35 21.97 1.76
C ILE A 487 19.72 21.68 1.15
N LEU A 488 20.31 20.55 1.51
CA LEU A 488 21.54 20.04 0.90
C LEU A 488 21.18 18.83 0.04
N LEU A 489 21.29 18.95 -1.27
CA LEU A 489 21.16 17.85 -2.22
C LEU A 489 22.55 17.31 -2.56
N VAL A 490 22.83 16.08 -2.14
CA VAL A 490 24.00 15.31 -2.55
C VAL A 490 23.56 14.31 -3.61
N TRP A 491 24.02 14.49 -4.85
CA TRP A 491 23.65 13.61 -5.96
C TRP A 491 24.86 12.95 -6.59
N ALA A 492 24.89 11.62 -6.56
CA ALA A 492 25.94 10.83 -7.20
C ALA A 492 25.44 10.25 -8.53
N VAL A 493 26.15 10.55 -9.61
CA VAL A 493 25.90 10.00 -10.95
C VAL A 493 27.12 9.24 -11.46
N LYS A 494 26.89 8.32 -12.39
CA LYS A 494 27.98 7.59 -13.01
C LYS A 494 28.74 8.48 -13.99
N ASN A 495 28.00 9.14 -14.87
CA ASN A 495 28.50 9.95 -15.98
C ASN A 495 27.85 11.34 -15.97
N SER A 496 28.53 12.33 -16.55
CA SER A 496 28.05 13.72 -16.70
C SER A 496 26.86 13.84 -17.65
N ASP A 497 26.66 12.88 -18.55
CA ASP A 497 25.47 12.80 -19.42
C ASP A 497 24.15 12.81 -18.65
N GLU A 498 24.13 12.40 -17.36
CA GLU A 498 22.92 12.35 -16.54
C GLU A 498 22.52 13.71 -15.95
N LEU A 499 23.41 14.71 -15.96
CA LEU A 499 23.19 16.05 -15.40
C LEU A 499 21.93 16.79 -15.91
N PRO A 500 21.51 16.64 -17.19
CA PRO A 500 20.27 17.24 -17.67
C PRO A 500 19.01 16.82 -16.91
N LEU A 501 19.04 15.73 -16.13
CA LEU A 501 17.93 15.36 -15.24
C LEU A 501 17.59 16.44 -14.21
N LEU A 502 18.57 17.25 -13.78
CA LEU A 502 18.30 18.34 -12.84
C LEU A 502 17.54 19.49 -13.53
N SER A 503 17.80 19.71 -14.83
CA SER A 503 17.15 20.75 -15.62
C SER A 503 15.66 20.50 -15.89
N THR A 504 15.12 19.32 -15.52
CA THR A 504 13.68 19.07 -15.62
C THR A 504 12.86 19.94 -14.67
N VAL A 505 13.47 20.38 -13.56
CA VAL A 505 12.85 21.32 -12.61
C VAL A 505 13.60 22.65 -12.71
N ASP A 506 12.98 23.61 -13.39
CA ASP A 506 13.49 24.97 -13.45
C ASP A 506 13.08 25.73 -12.18
N MET A 507 14.01 25.79 -11.23
CA MET A 507 13.76 26.40 -9.92
C MET A 507 13.45 27.90 -10.01
N GLU A 508 14.07 28.62 -10.95
CA GLU A 508 13.86 30.06 -11.13
C GLU A 508 12.49 30.35 -11.74
N THR A 509 12.06 29.52 -12.71
CA THR A 509 10.72 29.63 -13.28
C THR A 509 9.63 29.32 -12.25
N ILE A 510 9.85 28.35 -11.34
CA ILE A 510 8.88 27.98 -10.31
C ILE A 510 8.74 29.06 -9.24
N CYS A 511 9.86 29.53 -8.68
CA CYS A 511 9.90 30.56 -7.65
C CYS A 511 11.03 31.57 -7.92
N PRO A 512 10.71 32.72 -8.55
CA PRO A 512 11.66 33.80 -8.71
C PRO A 512 12.22 34.26 -7.36
N SER A 513 13.53 34.46 -7.27
CA SER A 513 14.22 34.87 -6.04
C SER A 513 14.01 33.93 -4.85
N PHE A 514 13.98 32.61 -5.08
CA PHE A 514 13.86 31.63 -3.98
C PHE A 514 15.01 31.72 -2.96
N SER A 515 16.20 32.17 -3.39
CA SER A 515 17.41 32.29 -2.56
C SER A 515 17.24 33.17 -1.33
N ASP A 516 16.30 34.12 -1.35
CA ASP A 516 16.02 35.00 -0.21
C ASP A 516 15.22 34.29 0.90
N LYS A 517 14.57 33.16 0.57
CA LYS A 517 13.63 32.46 1.46
C LYS A 517 14.09 31.06 1.83
N VAL A 518 14.77 30.36 0.93
CA VAL A 518 15.27 28.99 1.12
C VAL A 518 16.68 28.89 0.56
N ASN A 519 17.58 28.34 1.37
CA ASN A 519 18.94 28.00 0.98
C ASN A 519 18.98 26.59 0.40
N ILE A 520 19.38 26.44 -0.87
CA ILE A 520 19.51 25.16 -1.57
C ILE A 520 20.97 25.02 -2.03
N ASP A 521 21.71 24.09 -1.41
CA ASP A 521 23.07 23.68 -1.80
C ASP A 521 22.98 22.36 -2.57
N ILE A 522 23.45 22.34 -3.82
CA ILE A 522 23.45 21.15 -4.68
C ILE A 522 24.89 20.73 -4.94
N ARG A 523 25.26 19.54 -4.47
CA ARG A 523 26.57 18.94 -4.66
C ARG A 523 26.44 17.70 -5.53
N ILE A 524 27.02 17.77 -6.73
CA ILE A 524 26.96 16.70 -7.70
C ILE A 524 28.31 15.99 -7.74
N TYR A 525 28.28 14.66 -7.66
CA TYR A 525 29.46 13.80 -7.69
C TYR A 525 29.38 12.89 -8.90
N VAL A 526 30.24 13.13 -9.89
CA VAL A 526 30.42 12.22 -11.04
C VAL A 526 31.46 11.17 -10.64
N THR A 527 31.08 9.89 -10.70
CA THR A 527 31.83 8.81 -10.04
C THR A 527 32.63 7.89 -10.96
N ARG A 528 32.41 7.93 -12.29
CA ARG A 528 33.13 7.08 -13.25
C ARG A 528 33.99 7.83 -14.25
N GLU A 529 33.89 9.15 -14.29
CA GLU A 529 34.70 10.01 -15.14
C GLU A 529 35.88 10.53 -14.32
N SER A 530 37.09 10.41 -14.87
CA SER A 530 38.34 10.83 -14.23
C SER A 530 38.73 12.27 -14.57
N ASP A 531 38.24 12.81 -15.69
CA ASP A 531 38.43 14.20 -16.11
C ASP A 531 37.06 14.82 -16.42
N PRO A 532 36.78 16.07 -15.99
CA PRO A 532 35.59 16.77 -16.45
C PRO A 532 35.69 16.97 -17.97
N PRO A 533 34.64 16.70 -18.75
CA PRO A 533 34.64 17.12 -20.15
C PRO A 533 34.89 18.64 -20.18
N LEU A 534 35.87 19.07 -20.97
CA LEU A 534 36.27 20.48 -21.16
C LEU A 534 35.18 21.38 -21.78
N GLU A 535 33.95 20.88 -21.93
CA GLU A 535 32.84 21.63 -22.49
C GLU A 535 32.06 22.35 -21.38
N GLU A 536 32.40 23.63 -21.20
CA GLU A 536 31.55 24.58 -20.49
C GLU A 536 30.13 24.59 -21.10
N GLY A 537 29.12 24.29 -20.28
CA GLY A 537 27.81 24.93 -20.38
C GLY A 537 26.90 24.60 -21.55
N TYR A 538 27.09 23.51 -22.31
CA TYR A 538 26.08 23.10 -23.28
C TYR A 538 24.92 22.37 -22.60
N THR A 539 23.89 23.12 -22.25
CA THR A 539 22.55 22.54 -22.05
C THR A 539 22.09 21.98 -23.39
N HIS A 540 22.20 20.67 -23.59
CA HIS A 540 21.57 20.02 -24.74
C HIS A 540 20.09 20.40 -24.74
N LYS A 541 19.65 21.15 -25.77
CA LYS A 541 18.24 21.45 -25.96
C LYS A 541 17.48 20.12 -25.95
N PRO A 542 16.44 19.96 -25.11
CA PRO A 542 15.66 18.74 -25.12
C PRO A 542 15.20 18.46 -26.54
N ILE A 543 15.38 17.22 -27.00
CA ILE A 543 14.82 16.76 -28.27
C ILE A 543 13.31 17.02 -28.20
N LYS A 544 12.78 17.65 -29.25
CA LYS A 544 11.48 18.34 -29.28
C LYS A 544 10.36 17.51 -28.65
N SER A 545 9.49 18.18 -27.90
CA SER A 545 8.31 17.58 -27.28
C SER A 545 7.30 17.19 -28.34
N SER A 546 6.95 15.90 -28.40
CA SER A 546 5.71 15.48 -29.05
C SER A 546 4.54 15.90 -28.14
N PHE A 547 3.98 17.07 -28.39
CA PHE A 547 2.74 17.50 -27.74
C PHE A 547 1.60 16.73 -28.38
N CYS A 548 0.78 16.04 -27.58
CA CYS A 548 -0.39 15.34 -28.09
C CYS A 548 -1.64 16.14 -27.66
N PRO A 549 -2.14 17.08 -28.48
CA PRO A 549 -3.31 17.85 -28.12
C PRO A 549 -4.56 17.05 -28.50
N MET A 550 -5.17 16.33 -27.55
CA MET A 550 -6.52 15.80 -27.73
C MET A 550 -7.34 15.73 -26.44
N ALA A 551 -8.67 15.74 -26.66
CA ALA A 551 -9.74 16.09 -25.75
C ALA A 551 -9.77 15.35 -24.39
N SER A 552 -9.72 16.18 -23.36
CA SER A 552 -10.21 16.16 -21.96
C SER A 552 -10.78 14.92 -21.24
N ASP A 553 -11.04 13.76 -21.82
CA ASP A 553 -12.03 12.85 -21.20
C ASP A 553 -11.46 11.69 -20.35
N TYR A 554 -10.15 11.42 -20.40
CA TYR A 554 -9.56 10.20 -19.81
C TYR A 554 -8.31 10.48 -18.94
N GLY A 555 -8.50 11.11 -17.78
CA GLY A 555 -7.48 11.25 -16.73
C GLY A 555 -7.35 10.02 -15.81
N MET A 556 -6.32 10.01 -14.95
CA MET A 556 -6.17 9.04 -13.86
C MET A 556 -7.44 8.91 -13.01
N SER A 557 -7.67 7.72 -12.44
CA SER A 557 -8.80 7.49 -11.52
C SER A 557 -8.38 7.65 -10.07
N VAL A 558 -9.26 8.28 -9.26
CA VAL A 558 -9.10 8.45 -7.81
C VAL A 558 -9.42 7.18 -7.00
N LEU A 559 -9.82 6.09 -7.65
CA LEU A 559 -10.36 4.87 -7.01
C LEU A 559 -9.37 4.16 -6.05
N VAL A 560 -8.06 4.40 -6.20
CA VAL A 560 -7.02 3.82 -5.36
C VAL A 560 -5.95 4.87 -5.06
N GLY A 561 -5.39 4.83 -3.85
CA GLY A 561 -4.33 5.73 -3.38
C GLY A 561 -4.81 6.65 -2.28
N THR A 562 -4.14 7.79 -2.11
CA THR A 562 -4.49 8.93 -1.24
C THR A 562 -5.77 9.67 -1.68
N GLY A 563 -6.68 8.97 -2.36
CA GLY A 563 -7.97 9.46 -2.82
C GLY A 563 -8.93 9.77 -1.67
N ASP A 564 -10.21 9.97 -2.01
CA ASP A 564 -11.23 10.36 -1.04
C ASP A 564 -11.44 9.28 0.05
N ASN A 565 -11.12 9.64 1.29
CA ASN A 565 -11.26 8.78 2.47
C ASN A 565 -12.71 8.35 2.72
N PHE A 566 -13.68 9.16 2.27
CA PHE A 566 -15.09 8.86 2.42
C PHE A 566 -15.49 7.69 1.51
N TRP A 567 -15.20 7.77 0.21
CA TRP A 567 -15.55 6.72 -0.75
C TRP A 567 -14.80 5.42 -0.50
N SER A 568 -13.50 5.50 -0.18
CA SER A 568 -12.73 4.33 0.25
C SER A 568 -13.32 3.68 1.51
N GLY A 569 -13.77 4.48 2.46
CA GLY A 569 -14.44 4.01 3.66
C GLY A 569 -15.78 3.34 3.38
N LEU A 570 -16.63 3.98 2.57
CA LEU A 570 -17.94 3.47 2.17
C LEU A 570 -17.81 2.14 1.43
N TYR A 571 -16.80 1.99 0.56
CA TYR A 571 -16.52 0.75 -0.16
C TYR A 571 -16.20 -0.40 0.80
N VAL A 572 -15.30 -0.18 1.77
CA VAL A 572 -14.92 -1.21 2.75
C VAL A 572 -16.10 -1.57 3.64
N ILE A 573 -16.85 -0.58 4.14
CA ILE A 573 -18.02 -0.80 5.01
C ILE A 573 -19.11 -1.56 4.25
N SER A 574 -19.47 -1.10 3.05
CA SER A 574 -20.52 -1.73 2.23
C SER A 574 -20.18 -3.18 1.87
N SER A 575 -18.94 -3.43 1.45
CA SER A 575 -18.49 -4.80 1.14
C SER A 575 -18.47 -5.70 2.36
N THR A 576 -18.09 -5.17 3.53
CA THR A 576 -18.06 -5.92 4.80
C THR A 576 -19.48 -6.26 5.28
N VAL A 577 -20.38 -5.29 5.26
CA VAL A 577 -21.79 -5.50 5.62
C VAL A 577 -22.44 -6.48 4.63
N GLY A 578 -22.19 -6.31 3.33
CA GLY A 578 -22.61 -7.24 2.29
C GLY A 578 -22.09 -8.67 2.52
N PHE A 579 -20.85 -8.82 2.97
CA PHE A 579 -20.28 -10.13 3.30
C PHE A 579 -21.01 -10.80 4.47
N VAL A 580 -21.25 -10.08 5.56
CA VAL A 580 -21.98 -10.59 6.71
C VAL A 580 -23.42 -10.94 6.33
N ILE A 581 -24.10 -10.11 5.54
CA ILE A 581 -25.46 -10.37 5.05
C ILE A 581 -25.49 -11.60 4.14
N LEU A 582 -24.62 -11.71 3.13
CA LEU A 582 -24.58 -12.87 2.25
C LEU A 582 -24.29 -14.16 3.01
N LEU A 583 -23.39 -14.10 3.99
CA LEU A 583 -23.12 -15.25 4.85
C LEU A 583 -24.37 -15.60 5.67
N ALA A 584 -25.07 -14.62 6.25
CA ALA A 584 -26.31 -14.84 6.97
C ALA A 584 -27.38 -15.50 6.10
N LEU A 585 -27.59 -14.97 4.89
CA LEU A 585 -28.55 -15.53 3.93
C LEU A 585 -28.17 -16.97 3.55
N LEU A 586 -26.87 -17.25 3.33
CA LEU A 586 -26.38 -18.59 3.05
C LEU A 586 -26.70 -19.56 4.19
N TYR A 587 -26.47 -19.19 5.45
CA TYR A 587 -26.78 -20.06 6.58
C TYR A 587 -28.27 -20.26 6.79
N VAL A 588 -29.05 -19.18 6.73
CA VAL A 588 -30.49 -19.20 7.03
C VAL A 588 -31.30 -19.90 5.94
N TYR A 589 -31.00 -19.65 4.66
CA TYR A 589 -31.82 -20.14 3.55
C TYR A 589 -31.27 -21.39 2.86
N TYR A 590 -29.97 -21.70 3.00
CA TYR A 590 -29.35 -22.81 2.28
C TYR A 590 -28.73 -23.86 3.21
N ILE A 591 -27.75 -23.49 4.05
CA ILE A 591 -27.02 -24.49 4.85
C ILE A 591 -27.93 -25.15 5.90
N THR A 592 -28.70 -24.35 6.64
CA THR A 592 -29.53 -24.86 7.75
C THR A 592 -30.75 -25.63 7.24
N PRO A 593 -31.56 -25.11 6.28
CA PRO A 593 -32.77 -25.81 5.84
C PRO A 593 -32.48 -27.09 5.05
N PHE A 594 -31.39 -27.15 4.29
CA PHE A 594 -31.01 -28.33 3.51
C PHE A 594 -30.06 -29.28 4.26
N HIS A 595 -29.78 -29.02 5.55
CA HIS A 595 -28.90 -29.82 6.39
C HIS A 595 -27.56 -30.16 5.72
N ILE A 596 -26.93 -29.16 5.11
CA ILE A 596 -25.68 -29.37 4.39
C ILE A 596 -24.59 -29.61 5.43
N GLU A 597 -24.03 -30.81 5.47
CA GLU A 597 -22.95 -31.19 6.41
C GLU A 597 -21.57 -31.26 5.74
N ILE A 598 -21.50 -31.16 4.41
CA ILE A 598 -20.27 -31.31 3.64
C ILE A 598 -19.29 -30.15 3.91
N TRP A 599 -18.16 -30.42 4.54
CA TRP A 599 -17.21 -29.40 5.04
C TRP A 599 -16.50 -28.63 3.94
N TRP A 600 -15.93 -29.33 2.96
CA TRP A 600 -15.23 -28.70 1.84
C TRP A 600 -16.17 -27.76 1.07
N TYR A 601 -17.43 -28.17 0.93
CA TYR A 601 -18.45 -27.40 0.23
C TYR A 601 -18.83 -26.13 0.98
N LYS A 602 -18.95 -26.18 2.32
CA LYS A 602 -19.12 -24.97 3.14
C LYS A 602 -17.96 -24.00 3.00
N GLY A 603 -16.72 -24.50 2.96
CA GLY A 603 -15.52 -23.68 2.72
C GLY A 603 -15.57 -22.98 1.36
N LEU A 604 -15.97 -23.71 0.30
CA LEU A 604 -16.15 -23.13 -1.03
C LEU A 604 -17.22 -22.03 -1.06
N LEU A 605 -18.39 -22.30 -0.49
CA LEU A 605 -19.49 -21.33 -0.41
C LEU A 605 -19.09 -20.07 0.36
N TYR A 606 -18.30 -20.24 1.43
CA TYR A 606 -17.76 -19.12 2.19
C TYR A 606 -16.88 -18.21 1.33
N VAL A 607 -15.97 -18.78 0.53
CA VAL A 607 -15.13 -18.02 -0.42
C VAL A 607 -15.99 -17.36 -1.51
N ILE A 608 -17.02 -18.04 -2.01
CA ILE A 608 -17.95 -17.46 -2.98
C ILE A 608 -18.67 -16.25 -2.39
N CYS A 609 -19.20 -16.34 -1.17
CA CYS A 609 -19.83 -15.21 -0.48
C CYS A 609 -18.84 -14.04 -0.28
N MET A 610 -17.58 -14.36 0.04
CA MET A 610 -16.53 -13.37 0.22
C MET A 610 -16.18 -12.63 -1.08
N VAL A 611 -16.14 -13.32 -2.23
CA VAL A 611 -15.89 -12.69 -3.53
C VAL A 611 -17.14 -11.93 -4.00
N ALA A 612 -18.32 -12.54 -3.88
CA ALA A 612 -19.59 -11.97 -4.29
C ALA A 612 -19.91 -10.67 -3.52
N SER A 613 -19.56 -10.58 -2.23
CA SER A 613 -19.79 -9.37 -1.45
C SER A 613 -19.01 -8.18 -1.98
N VAL A 614 -17.75 -8.38 -2.35
CA VAL A 614 -16.88 -7.34 -2.93
C VAL A 614 -17.37 -6.92 -4.31
N VAL A 615 -17.75 -7.88 -5.15
CA VAL A 615 -18.20 -7.58 -6.52
C VAL A 615 -19.56 -6.90 -6.54
N ILE A 616 -20.53 -7.38 -5.75
CA ILE A 616 -21.91 -6.87 -5.77
C ILE A 616 -22.00 -5.54 -4.99
N PHE A 617 -21.66 -5.56 -3.70
CA PHE A 617 -21.81 -4.39 -2.84
C PHE A 617 -20.67 -3.40 -3.04
N GLY A 618 -19.43 -3.88 -3.08
CA GLY A 618 -18.27 -3.04 -3.38
C GLY A 618 -18.31 -2.48 -4.81
N GLY A 619 -18.68 -3.29 -5.79
CA GLY A 619 -18.85 -2.83 -7.19
C GLY A 619 -19.91 -1.75 -7.34
N LEU A 620 -21.03 -1.83 -6.61
CA LEU A 620 -22.03 -0.76 -6.58
C LEU A 620 -21.42 0.57 -6.10
N VAL A 621 -20.64 0.54 -5.01
CA VAL A 621 -19.96 1.74 -4.50
C VAL A 621 -18.96 2.28 -5.51
N VAL A 622 -18.20 1.41 -6.20
CA VAL A 622 -17.25 1.82 -7.25
C VAL A 622 -17.96 2.52 -8.41
N VAL A 623 -19.12 2.03 -8.84
CA VAL A 623 -19.91 2.67 -9.90
C VAL A 623 -20.41 4.05 -9.46
N LEU A 624 -20.93 4.15 -8.22
CA LEU A 624 -21.36 5.44 -7.66
C LEU A 624 -20.21 6.43 -7.52
N TRP A 625 -19.04 5.96 -7.06
CA TRP A 625 -17.83 6.75 -6.95
C TRP A 625 -17.38 7.27 -8.32
N HIS A 626 -17.38 6.41 -9.34
CA HIS A 626 -17.02 6.82 -10.70
C HIS A 626 -18.00 7.86 -11.28
N ASN A 627 -19.30 7.69 -11.06
CA ASN A 627 -20.31 8.67 -11.49
C ASN A 627 -20.12 10.02 -10.80
N TRP A 628 -19.82 10.01 -9.50
CA TRP A 628 -19.51 11.22 -8.74
C TRP A 628 -18.24 11.92 -9.24
N GLU A 629 -17.20 11.16 -9.58
CA GLU A 629 -15.95 11.67 -10.16
C GLU A 629 -16.23 12.36 -11.50
N LYS A 630 -17.02 11.72 -12.37
CA LYS A 630 -17.42 12.29 -13.67
C LYS A 630 -18.22 13.58 -13.51
N GLN A 631 -19.17 13.62 -12.57
CA GLN A 631 -19.96 14.83 -12.31
C GLN A 631 -19.09 15.97 -11.76
N SER A 632 -18.18 15.66 -10.84
CA SER A 632 -17.25 16.65 -10.27
C SER A 632 -16.34 17.23 -11.35
N TYR A 633 -15.81 16.36 -12.23
CA TYR A 633 -15.01 16.78 -13.38
C TYR A 633 -15.77 17.70 -14.35
N LEU A 634 -17.01 17.36 -14.71
CA LEU A 634 -17.84 18.19 -15.59
C LEU A 634 -18.16 19.56 -14.98
N LYS A 635 -18.41 19.59 -13.66
CA LYS A 635 -18.64 20.84 -12.93
C LYS A 635 -17.38 21.72 -12.92
N GLU A 636 -16.21 21.12 -12.75
CA GLU A 636 -14.92 21.83 -12.82
C GLU A 636 -14.66 22.39 -14.22
N LYS A 637 -14.88 21.59 -15.27
CA LYS A 637 -14.71 22.01 -16.66
C LYS A 637 -15.61 23.21 -16.99
N SER A 638 -16.89 23.15 -16.63
CA SER A 638 -17.84 24.26 -16.83
C SER A 638 -17.43 25.52 -16.05
N ASN A 639 -16.92 25.37 -14.83
CA ASN A 639 -16.42 26.51 -14.06
C ASN A 639 -15.19 27.16 -14.69
N ASN A 640 -14.23 26.37 -15.20
CA ASN A 640 -13.05 26.91 -15.88
C ASN A 640 -13.41 27.61 -17.19
N GLU A 641 -14.30 27.02 -18.01
CA GLU A 641 -14.79 27.67 -19.24
C GLU A 641 -15.49 29.00 -18.94
N ASN A 642 -16.25 29.09 -17.85
CA ASN A 642 -16.88 30.34 -17.41
C ASN A 642 -15.88 31.39 -16.89
N VAL A 643 -14.77 30.96 -16.29
CA VAL A 643 -13.68 31.84 -15.84
C VAL A 643 -12.91 32.37 -17.03
N ASP A 644 -12.56 31.52 -18.00
CA ASP A 644 -11.87 31.92 -19.23
C ASP A 644 -12.75 32.87 -20.07
N HIS A 645 -14.07 32.65 -20.13
CA HIS A 645 -14.99 33.59 -20.78
C HIS A 645 -15.02 34.96 -20.09
N LYS A 646 -14.95 35.01 -18.75
CA LYS A 646 -14.86 36.27 -17.98
C LYS A 646 -13.51 36.96 -18.14
N ILE A 647 -12.41 36.21 -18.23
CA ILE A 647 -11.07 36.76 -18.48
C ILE A 647 -10.98 37.29 -19.91
N HIS A 648 -11.57 36.62 -20.90
CA HIS A 648 -11.63 37.12 -22.27
C HIS A 648 -12.53 38.37 -22.41
N GLN A 649 -13.65 38.46 -21.68
CA GLN A 649 -14.47 39.68 -21.64
C GLN A 649 -13.77 40.85 -20.95
N ASN A 650 -13.05 40.62 -19.84
CA ASN A 650 -12.30 41.67 -19.15
C ASN A 650 -10.98 42.05 -19.86
N GLY A 651 -10.33 41.10 -20.55
CA GLY A 651 -9.13 41.32 -21.34
C GLY A 651 -9.39 42.11 -22.63
N SER A 652 -10.61 42.02 -23.18
CA SER A 652 -11.04 42.84 -24.33
C SER A 652 -11.25 44.32 -23.98
N LEU A 653 -11.34 44.68 -22.70
CA LEU A 653 -11.45 46.07 -22.23
C LEU A 653 -10.10 46.68 -21.82
N ALA A 654 -9.04 45.86 -21.66
CA ALA A 654 -7.71 46.31 -21.24
C ALA A 654 -6.63 46.20 -22.34
N ALA A 655 -6.90 45.51 -23.46
CA ALA A 655 -5.97 45.40 -24.59
C ALA A 655 -6.10 46.60 -25.55
N LYS A 656 -5.77 47.79 -25.05
CA LYS A 656 -5.47 48.96 -25.90
C LYS A 656 -4.45 49.88 -25.23
N ASP A 657 -3.42 49.30 -24.61
CA ASP A 657 -2.15 50.01 -24.44
C ASP A 657 -1.01 49.04 -24.13
N GLN A 658 0.16 49.37 -24.69
CA GLN A 658 1.49 48.81 -24.45
C GLN A 658 1.94 47.57 -25.25
N SER A 659 2.68 47.92 -26.30
CA SER A 659 3.63 47.14 -27.09
C SER A 659 4.87 46.67 -26.32
N GLN A 660 5.36 45.49 -26.72
CA GLN A 660 6.77 45.06 -26.81
C GLN A 660 7.80 45.62 -25.82
N VAL A 661 8.33 44.76 -24.94
CA VAL A 661 9.78 44.67 -24.70
C VAL A 661 10.15 43.21 -24.38
N SER A 662 10.97 42.62 -25.24
CA SER A 662 11.68 41.35 -25.05
C SER A 662 12.88 41.53 -24.11
N ILE A 663 13.00 40.73 -23.06
CA ILE A 663 14.22 40.63 -22.26
C ILE A 663 14.58 39.14 -22.13
N GLU A 664 15.57 38.71 -22.90
CA GLU A 664 16.35 37.49 -22.65
C GLU A 664 17.24 37.71 -21.42
N LYS A 665 17.14 36.84 -20.42
CA LYS A 665 18.15 36.70 -19.37
C LYS A 665 18.58 35.24 -19.32
N SER A 666 19.85 35.01 -19.67
CA SER A 666 20.53 33.73 -19.50
C SER A 666 20.95 33.57 -18.04
N THR A 667 20.49 32.52 -17.39
CA THR A 667 20.97 32.12 -16.06
C THR A 667 22.21 31.24 -16.23
N VAL A 668 23.35 31.68 -15.70
CA VAL A 668 24.58 30.89 -15.62
C VAL A 668 24.52 30.05 -14.36
N VAL A 669 24.51 28.73 -14.51
CA VAL A 669 24.70 27.76 -13.42
C VAL A 669 26.17 27.36 -13.43
N THR A 670 26.91 27.68 -12.38
CA THR A 670 28.30 27.24 -12.17
C THR A 670 28.33 25.80 -11.65
N TYR A 671 29.11 24.95 -12.32
CA TYR A 671 29.36 23.54 -11.99
C TYR A 671 30.49 23.37 -10.98
#